data_AF-A0A9E6AJC2-F1
#
_entry.id   AF-A0A9E6AJC2-F1
#
_cell.length_a   1.000
_cell.length_b   1.000
_cell.length_c   1.000
_cell.angle_alpha   90.00
_cell.angle_beta   90.00
_cell.angle_gamma   90.00
#
_symmetry.space_group_name_H-M   'P 1'
#
loop_
_entity.id
_entity.type
_entity.pdbx_description
1 polymer ?
#
loop_
_entity_poly.entity_id
_entity_poly.type
_entity_poly.pdbx_seq_one_letter_code
_entity_poly.pdbx_strand_id
1 'polypeptide(L)'
;MASQQFETSSLPSRVVFGSGALAHLNNHLARLKATRVVVVTTPGRQEMASKVVAQLGTVCVGLLDIAREHVPRSAVEAGRKEVQRVDADCIVTIGGGSATGLGKAIALTRDLQFVAIPTTYAGSEMTAVYGISDDGRKQTGRDERVRPSLVIYDPELTLELPLAASISSLFNATAHAVSALYGSQRDPITPLIAEEAIAVLSSSISQLPERTSELHVRELALFGACLAGSCLSTTVLGLHHRLCHVLGGSFGTPHSQTHTVVLPYVVDFFRDAAPDATEAIGRALGVDDPAACLFDLAESVHAPTDLRSLGLRPDDLERVVQLALQTKIPSPRVVDPDNLSELLIAAFHGRRPADASSRSHSVLPPNDSSAISSFPRPPATPNMVLPEKTLRGFGAHHESEAIVGALPRDQNNPRHVPFGLYTEQINTTAFSAPRQSSKRSWLYRIRPSVNAAEFIRLQHAGMASGGRKVDPSLVRWKNLPLSTSADFVDGLVTMGGHGTNGSSPGYAIHRFAANTSMTDRAFTSADGELLIVPELGAMTIHTEMGSFSLSPGEICLIPRGIRIRVELIAAAAFGSIFEIFQTSFRLPDRGPMGSNGLADERHFEAPVAQFEDRVCPRYQIVTKYGGQLFESTQAHSPFDVVAWHGNLCPYKYALDNFCPVSNVSFDHPDPSIYTLLTCRRLDGTAIGALVVFPTRRENTEHTLRLPYFHRNAATEYNGIILRAGQDTAAAPWLSPAMTAHGPSPESYAQAIGATDEKSDATKNISSQSQCFYQFESSLPFAQSDWARRAENRDSGWLKRRAGFPARFDPNAP
;
A
#
# COMPACT_ATOMS: atom_id res chain seq x y z
N MET A 1 -1.07 2.55 22.65
CA MET A 1 -1.76 1.26 22.47
C MET A 1 -1.63 0.47 23.75
N ALA A 2 -2.72 -0.09 24.28
CA ALA A 2 -2.62 -1.08 25.36
C ALA A 2 -1.71 -2.23 24.91
N SER A 3 -0.94 -2.80 25.84
CA SER A 3 -0.09 -3.97 25.59
C SER A 3 -0.96 -5.13 25.07
N GLN A 4 -1.04 -5.30 23.74
CA GLN A 4 -1.67 -6.48 23.15
C GLN A 4 -0.66 -7.63 23.19
N GLN A 5 -0.90 -8.58 24.09
CA GLN A 5 -0.29 -9.90 23.99
C GLN A 5 -1.12 -10.73 23.01
N PHE A 6 -0.49 -11.26 21.96
CA PHE A 6 -1.12 -12.22 21.06
C PHE A 6 -0.12 -13.34 20.75
N GLU A 7 -0.64 -14.54 20.54
CA GLU A 7 0.11 -15.70 20.08
C GLU A 7 -0.47 -16.11 18.73
N THR A 8 0.39 -16.24 17.73
CA THR A 8 -0.01 -16.67 16.39
C THR A 8 1.03 -17.65 15.86
N SER A 9 0.56 -18.71 15.23
CA SER A 9 1.42 -19.67 14.53
C SER A 9 1.26 -19.45 13.04
N SER A 10 2.32 -19.03 12.36
CA SER A 10 2.30 -18.86 10.91
C SER A 10 2.24 -20.22 10.18
N LEU A 11 1.69 -20.19 8.96
CA LEU A 11 1.26 -21.33 8.16
C LEU A 11 2.20 -22.55 8.20
N PRO A 12 1.79 -23.70 8.77
CA PRO A 12 2.61 -24.92 8.78
C PRO A 12 2.61 -25.67 7.44
N SER A 13 1.80 -25.22 6.47
CA SER A 13 1.77 -25.74 5.10
C SER A 13 2.71 -24.93 4.22
N ARG A 14 3.57 -25.61 3.46
CA ARG A 14 4.35 -24.95 2.41
C ARG A 14 3.43 -24.63 1.22
N VAL A 15 3.46 -23.39 0.73
CA VAL A 15 2.72 -22.98 -0.47
C VAL A 15 3.69 -22.81 -1.65
N VAL A 16 3.31 -23.33 -2.81
CA VAL A 16 3.93 -23.07 -4.11
C VAL A 16 2.84 -22.50 -5.00
N PHE A 17 3.06 -21.30 -5.53
CA PHE A 17 2.06 -20.58 -6.32
C PHE A 17 2.69 -20.11 -7.63
N GLY A 18 2.00 -20.33 -8.75
CA GLY A 18 2.39 -19.78 -10.04
C GLY A 18 1.90 -20.61 -11.22
N SER A 19 1.81 -19.98 -12.40
CA SER A 19 1.50 -20.67 -13.66
C SER A 19 2.51 -21.79 -13.92
N GLY A 20 2.02 -22.99 -14.19
CA GLY A 20 2.87 -24.16 -14.44
C GLY A 20 3.58 -24.71 -13.20
N ALA A 21 3.18 -24.29 -11.99
CA ALA A 21 3.76 -24.79 -10.74
C ALA A 21 3.65 -26.32 -10.59
N LEU A 22 2.63 -26.94 -11.22
CA LEU A 22 2.48 -28.40 -11.22
C LEU A 22 3.70 -29.11 -11.83
N ALA A 23 4.41 -28.50 -12.78
CA ALA A 23 5.57 -29.09 -13.46
C ALA A 23 6.70 -29.50 -12.49
N HIS A 24 6.74 -28.91 -11.30
CA HIS A 24 7.76 -29.17 -10.28
C HIS A 24 7.33 -30.17 -9.19
N LEU A 25 6.18 -30.84 -9.32
CA LEU A 25 5.64 -31.78 -8.33
C LEU A 25 6.66 -32.81 -7.82
N ASN A 26 7.38 -33.49 -8.72
CA ASN A 26 8.36 -34.52 -8.34
C ASN A 26 9.49 -33.95 -7.46
N ASN A 27 9.95 -32.72 -7.73
CA ASN A 27 10.99 -32.06 -6.94
C ASN A 27 10.49 -31.78 -5.51
N HIS A 28 9.21 -31.47 -5.36
CA HIS A 28 8.61 -31.24 -4.05
C HIS A 28 8.38 -32.53 -3.28
N LEU A 29 7.91 -33.60 -3.95
CA LEU A 29 7.75 -34.92 -3.34
C LEU A 29 9.08 -35.52 -2.86
N ALA A 30 10.16 -35.35 -3.64
CA ALA A 30 11.50 -35.74 -3.23
C ALA A 30 11.94 -35.05 -1.93
N ARG A 31 11.59 -33.75 -1.74
CA ARG A 31 11.87 -33.01 -0.50
C ARG A 31 11.06 -33.53 0.69
N LEU A 32 9.84 -33.98 0.46
CA LEU A 32 9.00 -34.64 1.46
C LEU A 32 9.41 -36.10 1.72
N LYS A 33 10.42 -36.62 1.00
CA LYS A 33 10.86 -38.02 1.02
C LYS A 33 9.71 -38.99 0.71
N ALA A 34 8.73 -38.55 -0.08
CA ALA A 34 7.61 -39.37 -0.52
C ALA A 34 8.06 -40.29 -1.66
N THR A 35 7.86 -41.60 -1.50
CA THR A 35 8.33 -42.63 -2.44
C THR A 35 7.20 -43.48 -2.99
N ARG A 36 6.03 -43.48 -2.33
CA ARG A 36 4.85 -44.29 -2.71
C ARG A 36 3.60 -43.42 -2.62
N VAL A 37 3.25 -42.80 -3.74
CA VAL A 37 2.17 -41.80 -3.82
C VAL A 37 0.88 -42.43 -4.32
N VAL A 38 -0.23 -42.14 -3.62
CA VAL A 38 -1.59 -42.35 -4.15
C VAL A 38 -2.18 -41.02 -4.59
N VAL A 39 -2.64 -40.96 -5.84
CA VAL A 39 -3.33 -39.79 -6.39
C VAL A 39 -4.83 -39.91 -6.13
N VAL A 40 -5.45 -38.86 -5.57
CA VAL A 40 -6.89 -38.81 -5.28
C VAL A 40 -7.55 -37.71 -6.10
N THR A 41 -8.64 -38.03 -6.78
CA THR A 41 -9.43 -37.09 -7.58
C THR A 41 -10.93 -37.41 -7.56
N THR A 42 -11.72 -36.55 -8.17
CA THR A 42 -13.18 -36.71 -8.38
C THR A 42 -13.44 -37.39 -9.74
N PRO A 43 -14.47 -38.24 -9.89
CA PRO A 43 -14.84 -38.80 -11.19
C PRO A 43 -15.05 -37.72 -12.23
N GLY A 44 -14.75 -38.06 -13.49
CA GLY A 44 -14.82 -37.11 -14.59
C GLY A 44 -13.63 -36.16 -14.69
N ARG A 45 -12.66 -36.23 -13.76
CA ARG A 45 -11.37 -35.49 -13.84
C ARG A 45 -10.16 -36.40 -14.11
N GLN A 46 -10.42 -37.57 -14.71
CA GLN A 46 -9.41 -38.61 -14.97
C GLN A 46 -8.30 -38.13 -15.90
N GLU A 47 -8.58 -37.27 -16.89
CA GLU A 47 -7.55 -36.75 -17.79
C GLU A 47 -6.50 -35.92 -17.02
N MET A 48 -6.96 -35.01 -16.16
CA MET A 48 -6.09 -34.20 -15.31
C MET A 48 -5.30 -35.06 -14.32
N ALA A 49 -5.94 -36.03 -13.69
CA ALA A 49 -5.25 -36.98 -12.82
C ALA A 49 -4.24 -37.85 -13.58
N SER A 50 -4.52 -38.22 -14.83
CA SER A 50 -3.60 -39.00 -15.68
C SER A 50 -2.33 -38.21 -16.00
N LYS A 51 -2.41 -36.89 -16.19
CA LYS A 51 -1.23 -36.02 -16.35
C LYS A 51 -0.33 -36.07 -15.11
N VAL A 52 -0.92 -36.03 -13.91
CA VAL A 52 -0.20 -36.17 -12.64
C VAL A 52 0.41 -37.57 -12.51
N VAL A 53 -0.35 -38.63 -12.77
CA VAL A 53 0.14 -40.02 -12.71
C VAL A 53 1.32 -40.23 -13.67
N ALA A 54 1.22 -39.72 -14.91
CA ALA A 54 2.29 -39.79 -15.89
C ALA A 54 3.55 -39.04 -15.44
N GLN A 55 3.39 -37.85 -14.85
CA GLN A 55 4.49 -37.08 -14.30
C GLN A 55 5.18 -37.79 -13.12
N LEU A 56 4.42 -38.45 -12.24
CA LEU A 56 4.94 -39.19 -11.09
C LEU A 56 5.66 -40.48 -11.49
N GLY A 57 5.31 -41.08 -12.63
CA GLY A 57 5.93 -42.33 -13.10
C GLY A 57 5.81 -43.46 -12.07
N THR A 58 6.93 -44.12 -11.77
CA THR A 58 6.98 -45.27 -10.84
C THR A 58 6.71 -44.91 -9.38
N VAL A 59 6.73 -43.62 -9.01
CA VAL A 59 6.41 -43.14 -7.65
C VAL A 59 4.90 -43.24 -7.39
N CYS A 60 4.07 -43.20 -8.42
CA CYS A 60 2.62 -43.37 -8.29
C CYS A 60 2.26 -44.85 -8.14
N VAL A 61 1.72 -45.24 -6.98
CA VAL A 61 1.35 -46.62 -6.66
C VAL A 61 -0.16 -46.87 -6.66
N GLY A 62 -0.97 -45.82 -6.87
CA GLY A 62 -2.42 -45.93 -7.02
C GLY A 62 -3.09 -44.63 -7.47
N LEU A 63 -4.22 -44.76 -8.16
CA LEU A 63 -5.11 -43.66 -8.53
C LEU A 63 -6.51 -43.96 -8.00
N LEU A 64 -7.08 -43.01 -7.27
CA LEU A 64 -8.39 -43.08 -6.64
C LEU A 64 -9.29 -41.96 -7.20
N ASP A 65 -10.24 -42.29 -8.07
CA ASP A 65 -11.25 -41.37 -8.60
C ASP A 65 -12.59 -41.45 -7.84
N ILE A 66 -12.49 -41.63 -6.52
CA ILE A 66 -13.64 -41.90 -5.64
C ILE A 66 -14.06 -40.70 -4.79
N ALA A 67 -13.45 -39.51 -4.98
CA ALA A 67 -13.89 -38.32 -4.27
C ALA A 67 -15.33 -37.94 -4.68
N ARG A 68 -16.16 -37.58 -3.70
CA ARG A 68 -17.55 -37.18 -3.88
C ARG A 68 -17.84 -35.98 -2.98
N GLU A 69 -18.81 -35.17 -3.36
CA GLU A 69 -19.32 -34.11 -2.49
C GLU A 69 -19.71 -34.68 -1.13
N HIS A 70 -19.52 -33.88 -0.09
CA HIS A 70 -19.75 -34.23 1.31
C HIS A 70 -18.89 -35.36 1.90
N VAL A 71 -17.99 -35.99 1.13
CA VAL A 71 -17.01 -36.98 1.62
C VAL A 71 -17.71 -38.13 2.39
N PRO A 72 -18.46 -39.02 1.70
CA PRO A 72 -19.17 -40.12 2.36
C PRO A 72 -18.21 -41.11 3.00
N ARG A 73 -18.56 -41.66 4.17
CA ARG A 73 -17.74 -42.63 4.92
C ARG A 73 -17.29 -43.80 4.05
N SER A 74 -18.15 -44.29 3.16
CA SER A 74 -17.82 -45.38 2.22
C SER A 74 -16.61 -45.07 1.33
N ALA A 75 -16.48 -43.84 0.83
CA ALA A 75 -15.33 -43.42 0.02
C ALA A 75 -14.06 -43.29 0.88
N VAL A 76 -14.20 -42.83 2.13
CA VAL A 76 -13.08 -42.74 3.09
C VAL A 76 -12.51 -44.12 3.38
N GLU A 77 -13.36 -45.10 3.70
CA GLU A 77 -12.91 -46.46 4.00
C GLU A 77 -12.31 -47.18 2.79
N ALA A 78 -12.87 -46.96 1.59
CA ALA A 78 -12.27 -47.46 0.36
C ALA A 78 -10.87 -46.87 0.11
N GLY A 79 -10.72 -45.55 0.30
CA GLY A 79 -9.43 -44.87 0.15
C GLY A 79 -8.38 -45.32 1.16
N ARG A 80 -8.77 -45.49 2.44
CA ARG A 80 -7.89 -46.03 3.50
C ARG A 80 -7.42 -47.43 3.19
N LYS A 81 -8.35 -48.30 2.77
CA LYS A 81 -8.03 -49.68 2.38
C LYS A 81 -7.02 -49.72 1.23
N GLU A 82 -7.18 -48.86 0.23
CA GLU A 82 -6.26 -48.81 -0.89
C GLU A 82 -4.88 -48.28 -0.48
N VAL A 83 -4.81 -47.15 0.24
CA VAL A 83 -3.57 -46.60 0.78
C VAL A 83 -2.81 -47.62 1.64
N GLN A 84 -3.53 -48.45 2.40
CA GLN A 84 -2.93 -49.55 3.16
C GLN A 84 -2.46 -50.68 2.25
N ARG A 85 -3.29 -51.13 1.28
CA ARG A 85 -2.98 -52.23 0.36
C ARG A 85 -1.71 -51.97 -0.45
N VAL A 86 -1.52 -50.73 -0.90
CA VAL A 86 -0.35 -50.32 -1.69
C VAL A 86 0.76 -49.74 -0.83
N ASP A 87 0.61 -49.74 0.49
CA ASP A 87 1.57 -49.18 1.45
C ASP A 87 2.07 -47.78 1.03
N ALA A 88 1.15 -46.85 0.78
CA ALA A 88 1.50 -45.49 0.40
C ALA A 88 2.02 -44.69 1.60
N ASP A 89 3.01 -43.84 1.35
CA ASP A 89 3.60 -42.90 2.31
C ASP A 89 3.14 -41.45 2.07
N CYS A 90 2.47 -41.20 0.94
CA CYS A 90 2.00 -39.89 0.54
C CYS A 90 0.68 -39.92 -0.23
N ILE A 91 -0.18 -38.94 0.03
CA ILE A 91 -1.39 -38.65 -0.74
C ILE A 91 -1.20 -37.36 -1.52
N VAL A 92 -1.47 -37.39 -2.83
CA VAL A 92 -1.57 -36.20 -3.67
C VAL A 92 -3.02 -36.05 -4.13
N THR A 93 -3.72 -35.01 -3.69
CA THR A 93 -5.06 -34.70 -4.21
C THR A 93 -4.96 -33.73 -5.36
N ILE A 94 -5.62 -34.02 -6.49
CA ILE A 94 -5.83 -33.06 -7.58
C ILE A 94 -7.32 -32.93 -7.87
N GLY A 95 -7.85 -31.72 -7.66
CA GLY A 95 -9.27 -31.43 -7.85
C GLY A 95 -9.78 -30.34 -6.92
N GLY A 96 -11.11 -30.24 -6.82
CA GLY A 96 -11.75 -29.28 -5.93
C GLY A 96 -11.86 -29.74 -4.48
N GLY A 97 -12.64 -29.00 -3.67
CA GLY A 97 -12.81 -29.25 -2.23
C GLY A 97 -13.18 -30.69 -1.85
N SER A 98 -13.90 -31.43 -2.70
CA SER A 98 -14.22 -32.85 -2.47
C SER A 98 -12.99 -33.76 -2.48
N ALA A 99 -12.03 -33.54 -3.39
CA ALA A 99 -10.80 -34.32 -3.47
C ALA A 99 -9.91 -34.04 -2.26
N THR A 100 -9.70 -32.76 -1.94
CA THR A 100 -8.98 -32.32 -0.73
C THR A 100 -9.63 -32.89 0.53
N GLY A 101 -10.97 -32.81 0.64
CA GLY A 101 -11.73 -33.33 1.78
C GLY A 101 -11.60 -34.85 1.96
N LEU A 102 -11.61 -35.62 0.87
CA LEU A 102 -11.36 -37.06 0.94
C LEU A 102 -9.91 -37.36 1.36
N GLY A 103 -8.92 -36.66 0.79
CA GLY A 103 -7.51 -36.80 1.17
C GLY A 103 -7.29 -36.58 2.66
N LYS A 104 -7.91 -35.53 3.22
CA LYS A 104 -7.94 -35.26 4.66
C LYS A 104 -8.52 -36.42 5.47
N ALA A 105 -9.67 -36.93 5.06
CA ALA A 105 -10.34 -38.00 5.79
C ALA A 105 -9.53 -39.32 5.78
N ILE A 106 -8.80 -39.60 4.70
CA ILE A 106 -7.89 -40.75 4.60
C ILE A 106 -6.69 -40.55 5.54
N ALA A 107 -6.10 -39.35 5.59
CA ALA A 107 -4.95 -39.02 6.43
C ALA A 107 -5.21 -39.08 7.96
N LEU A 108 -6.48 -39.12 8.40
CA LEU A 108 -6.80 -39.17 9.84
C LEU A 108 -6.26 -40.42 10.57
N THR A 109 -6.13 -41.53 9.86
CA THR A 109 -5.84 -42.83 10.48
C THR A 109 -4.40 -43.28 10.31
N ARG A 110 -3.57 -42.52 9.59
CA ARG A 110 -2.16 -42.85 9.33
C ARG A 110 -1.37 -41.55 9.14
N ASP A 111 -0.14 -41.51 9.65
CA ASP A 111 0.77 -40.39 9.43
C ASP A 111 1.28 -40.43 7.98
N LEU A 112 0.68 -39.62 7.10
CA LEU A 112 0.96 -39.57 5.66
C LEU A 112 1.40 -38.16 5.29
N GLN A 113 2.35 -38.05 4.37
CA GLN A 113 2.59 -36.76 3.71
C GLN A 113 1.38 -36.41 2.85
N PHE A 114 0.85 -35.20 2.98
CA PHE A 114 -0.34 -34.79 2.25
C PHE A 114 -0.06 -33.56 1.38
N VAL A 115 -0.19 -33.73 0.07
CA VAL A 115 -0.03 -32.68 -0.94
C VAL A 115 -1.38 -32.37 -1.57
N ALA A 116 -1.76 -31.09 -1.60
CA ALA A 116 -2.98 -30.62 -2.23
C ALA A 116 -2.69 -29.78 -3.49
N ILE A 117 -3.34 -30.12 -4.60
CA ILE A 117 -3.31 -29.39 -5.87
C ILE A 117 -4.75 -28.94 -6.18
N PRO A 118 -5.19 -27.80 -5.60
CA PRO A 118 -6.55 -27.33 -5.77
C PRO A 118 -6.82 -26.87 -7.21
N THR A 119 -8.00 -27.22 -7.72
CA THR A 119 -8.51 -26.77 -9.03
C THR A 119 -9.80 -25.96 -8.90
N THR A 120 -10.12 -25.58 -7.66
CA THR A 120 -11.26 -24.73 -7.28
C THR A 120 -10.84 -23.80 -6.15
N TYR A 121 -11.62 -22.74 -5.91
CA TYR A 121 -11.35 -21.72 -4.90
C TYR A 121 -11.85 -22.13 -3.51
N ALA A 122 -11.49 -23.33 -3.04
CA ALA A 122 -12.08 -23.90 -1.81
C ALA A 122 -11.44 -23.36 -0.54
N GLY A 123 -10.11 -23.18 -0.50
CA GLY A 123 -9.35 -22.77 0.68
C GLY A 123 -9.24 -23.85 1.77
N SER A 124 -9.88 -25.01 1.60
CA SER A 124 -9.84 -26.12 2.55
C SER A 124 -8.42 -26.65 2.71
N GLU A 125 -7.66 -26.69 1.62
CA GLU A 125 -6.25 -27.10 1.53
C GLU A 125 -5.31 -26.35 2.48
N MET A 126 -5.70 -25.20 3.02
CA MET A 126 -4.91 -24.45 3.99
C MET A 126 -5.21 -24.82 5.45
N THR A 127 -6.11 -25.78 5.70
CA THR A 127 -6.72 -26.00 7.02
C THR A 127 -6.54 -27.41 7.56
N ALA A 128 -6.52 -27.53 8.89
CA ALA A 128 -6.57 -28.79 9.62
C ALA A 128 -8.01 -29.31 9.85
N VAL A 129 -9.01 -28.73 9.18
CA VAL A 129 -10.43 -29.08 9.35
C VAL A 129 -10.84 -30.16 8.36
N TYR A 130 -11.55 -31.19 8.83
CA TYR A 130 -12.10 -32.27 8.01
C TYR A 130 -13.60 -32.43 8.24
N GLY A 131 -14.26 -33.08 7.28
CA GLY A 131 -15.66 -33.49 7.40
C GLY A 131 -15.88 -34.86 6.76
N ILE A 132 -16.66 -35.72 7.41
CA ILE A 132 -17.05 -37.04 6.91
C ILE A 132 -18.57 -37.15 7.08
N SER A 133 -19.26 -37.58 6.03
CA SER A 133 -20.71 -37.76 6.07
C SER A 133 -21.09 -39.23 6.21
N ASP A 134 -22.06 -39.50 7.08
CA ASP A 134 -22.55 -40.83 7.42
C ASP A 134 -24.06 -40.77 7.68
N ASP A 135 -24.87 -41.54 6.95
CA ASP A 135 -26.34 -41.58 7.05
C ASP A 135 -27.02 -40.19 7.14
N GLY A 136 -26.63 -39.26 6.26
CA GLY A 136 -27.20 -37.90 6.22
C GLY A 136 -26.74 -36.97 7.35
N ARG A 137 -25.78 -37.41 8.18
CA ARG A 137 -25.16 -36.58 9.23
C ARG A 137 -23.71 -36.27 8.87
N LYS A 138 -23.34 -35.00 8.91
CA LYS A 138 -21.97 -34.54 8.68
C LYS A 138 -21.23 -34.42 10.01
N GLN A 139 -20.21 -35.26 10.21
CA GLN A 139 -19.27 -35.12 11.31
C GLN A 139 -18.11 -34.23 10.87
N THR A 140 -17.82 -33.17 11.61
CA THR A 140 -16.67 -32.28 11.36
C THR A 140 -15.70 -32.30 12.53
N GLY A 141 -14.41 -32.15 12.26
CA GLY A 141 -13.38 -32.09 13.28
C GLY A 141 -12.16 -31.31 12.82
N ARG A 142 -11.20 -31.15 13.73
CA ARG A 142 -9.90 -30.53 13.47
C ARG A 142 -8.80 -31.46 13.94
N ASP A 143 -7.82 -31.73 13.07
CA ASP A 143 -6.68 -32.59 13.36
C ASP A 143 -5.47 -32.18 12.51
N GLU A 144 -4.31 -31.97 13.12
CA GLU A 144 -3.11 -31.51 12.41
C GLU A 144 -2.62 -32.53 11.37
N ARG A 145 -2.90 -33.82 11.55
CA ARG A 145 -2.54 -34.87 10.57
C ARG A 145 -3.20 -34.68 9.21
N VAL A 146 -4.34 -33.99 9.16
CA VAL A 146 -5.06 -33.76 7.91
C VAL A 146 -4.65 -32.49 7.19
N ARG A 147 -3.80 -31.65 7.79
CA ARG A 147 -3.34 -30.44 7.14
C ARG A 147 -2.34 -30.80 6.03
N PRO A 148 -2.54 -30.35 4.78
CA PRO A 148 -1.53 -30.55 3.75
C PRO A 148 -0.16 -29.98 4.17
N SER A 149 0.89 -30.77 4.05
CA SER A 149 2.27 -30.29 4.24
C SER A 149 2.73 -29.43 3.06
N LEU A 150 2.12 -29.60 1.89
CA LEU A 150 2.35 -28.83 0.68
C LEU A 150 1.04 -28.53 -0.06
N VAL A 151 0.89 -27.28 -0.49
CA VAL A 151 -0.18 -26.86 -1.40
C VAL A 151 0.45 -26.26 -2.66
N ILE A 152 0.04 -26.73 -3.83
CA ILE A 152 0.50 -26.24 -5.13
C ILE A 152 -0.68 -25.56 -5.83
N TYR A 153 -0.68 -24.24 -5.86
CA TYR A 153 -1.63 -23.43 -6.61
C TYR A 153 -1.09 -23.15 -8.01
N ASP A 154 -1.67 -23.82 -9.00
CA ASP A 154 -1.40 -23.60 -10.41
C ASP A 154 -2.65 -23.02 -11.09
N PRO A 155 -2.67 -21.71 -11.40
CA PRO A 155 -3.84 -21.04 -12.00
C PRO A 155 -4.33 -21.69 -13.30
N GLU A 156 -3.44 -22.33 -14.07
CA GLU A 156 -3.80 -23.00 -15.33
C GLU A 156 -4.82 -24.13 -15.10
N LEU A 157 -4.75 -24.80 -13.96
CA LEU A 157 -5.67 -25.89 -13.60
C LEU A 157 -7.10 -25.40 -13.28
N THR A 158 -7.30 -24.09 -13.18
CA THR A 158 -8.61 -23.49 -12.92
C THR A 158 -9.32 -23.00 -14.18
N LEU A 159 -8.63 -22.97 -15.34
CA LEU A 159 -9.18 -22.47 -16.61
C LEU A 159 -10.40 -23.27 -17.08
N GLU A 160 -10.41 -24.58 -16.82
CA GLU A 160 -11.52 -25.49 -17.17
C GLU A 160 -12.66 -25.48 -16.13
N LEU A 161 -12.55 -24.69 -15.05
CA LEU A 161 -13.61 -24.60 -14.05
C LEU A 161 -14.77 -23.76 -14.60
N PRO A 162 -16.00 -24.32 -14.70
CA PRO A 162 -17.16 -23.57 -15.20
C PRO A 162 -17.39 -22.28 -14.41
N LEU A 163 -17.87 -21.24 -15.08
CA LEU A 163 -18.09 -19.92 -14.47
C LEU A 163 -18.96 -20.00 -13.21
N ALA A 164 -20.11 -20.67 -13.27
CA ALA A 164 -21.01 -20.80 -12.11
C ALA A 164 -20.35 -21.48 -10.89
N ALA A 165 -19.52 -22.50 -11.13
CA ALA A 165 -18.75 -23.17 -10.08
C ALA A 165 -17.63 -22.26 -9.54
N SER A 166 -17.04 -21.43 -10.41
CA SER A 166 -16.01 -20.45 -10.05
C SER A 166 -16.57 -19.39 -9.12
N ILE A 167 -17.67 -18.74 -9.52
CA ILE A 167 -18.33 -17.68 -8.77
C ILE A 167 -18.78 -18.18 -7.39
N SER A 168 -19.53 -19.29 -7.33
CA SER A 168 -20.01 -19.83 -6.05
C SER A 168 -18.86 -20.26 -5.12
N SER A 169 -17.76 -20.81 -5.67
CA SER A 169 -16.58 -21.13 -4.88
C SER A 169 -15.87 -19.88 -4.35
N LEU A 170 -15.84 -18.78 -5.11
CA LEU A 170 -15.25 -17.52 -4.65
C LEU A 170 -16.06 -16.87 -3.53
N PHE A 171 -17.40 -16.88 -3.61
CA PHE A 171 -18.23 -16.42 -2.49
C PHE A 171 -18.01 -17.24 -1.23
N ASN A 172 -17.81 -18.56 -1.36
CA ASN A 172 -17.42 -19.40 -0.23
C ASN A 172 -16.06 -18.98 0.35
N ALA A 173 -15.06 -18.71 -0.50
CA ALA A 173 -13.78 -18.15 -0.05
C ALA A 173 -13.95 -16.79 0.64
N THR A 174 -14.77 -15.89 0.10
CA THR A 174 -15.06 -14.59 0.73
C THR A 174 -15.69 -14.78 2.11
N ALA A 175 -16.58 -15.76 2.27
CA ALA A 175 -17.17 -16.09 3.57
C ALA A 175 -16.12 -16.57 4.60
N HIS A 176 -15.04 -17.24 4.18
CA HIS A 176 -13.93 -17.59 5.07
C HIS A 176 -13.21 -16.34 5.59
N ALA A 177 -12.89 -15.40 4.71
CA ALA A 177 -12.23 -14.15 5.08
C ALA A 177 -13.13 -13.28 5.97
N VAL A 178 -14.40 -13.12 5.60
CA VAL A 178 -15.40 -12.37 6.39
C VAL A 178 -15.56 -12.97 7.79
N SER A 179 -15.59 -14.30 7.91
CA SER A 179 -15.69 -14.97 9.22
C SER A 179 -14.52 -14.65 10.15
N ALA A 180 -13.34 -14.40 9.58
CA ALA A 180 -12.12 -14.10 10.34
C ALA A 180 -12.14 -12.69 10.94
N LEU A 181 -12.92 -11.76 10.38
CA LEU A 181 -13.03 -10.39 10.89
C LEU A 181 -13.91 -10.28 12.13
N TYR A 182 -14.90 -11.16 12.28
CA TYR A 182 -15.78 -11.18 13.45
C TYR A 182 -15.54 -12.35 14.42
N GLY A 183 -14.65 -13.29 14.09
CA GLY A 183 -14.28 -14.43 14.92
C GLY A 183 -13.74 -14.03 16.31
N SER A 184 -13.84 -14.95 17.26
CA SER A 184 -13.48 -14.74 18.68
C SER A 184 -11.98 -14.83 18.99
N GLN A 185 -11.16 -15.32 18.06
CA GLN A 185 -9.70 -15.33 18.17
C GLN A 185 -9.13 -14.37 17.13
N ARG A 186 -8.73 -13.17 17.57
CA ARG A 186 -8.17 -12.14 16.69
C ARG A 186 -6.72 -11.91 17.07
N ASP A 187 -5.81 -12.54 16.36
CA ASP A 187 -4.45 -12.01 16.24
C ASP A 187 -4.49 -10.81 15.25
N PRO A 188 -3.56 -9.85 15.35
CA PRO A 188 -3.58 -8.67 14.49
C PRO A 188 -3.21 -8.96 13.01
N ILE A 189 -2.77 -10.18 12.67
CA ILE A 189 -2.35 -10.55 11.31
C ILE A 189 -3.55 -11.06 10.51
N THR A 190 -4.37 -11.94 11.10
CA THR A 190 -5.52 -12.56 10.41
C THR A 190 -6.49 -11.53 9.78
N PRO A 191 -6.87 -10.42 10.44
CA PRO A 191 -7.70 -9.37 9.84
C PRO A 191 -7.08 -8.70 8.61
N LEU A 192 -5.76 -8.46 8.62
CA LEU A 192 -5.06 -7.86 7.47
C LEU A 192 -5.12 -8.78 6.24
N ILE A 193 -4.93 -10.08 6.46
CA ILE A 193 -5.05 -11.10 5.40
C ILE A 193 -6.51 -11.18 4.91
N ALA A 194 -7.48 -11.08 5.83
CA ALA A 194 -8.90 -11.15 5.51
C ALA A 194 -9.37 -9.96 4.67
N GLU A 195 -8.95 -8.73 5.00
CA GLU A 195 -9.26 -7.53 4.20
C GLU A 195 -8.72 -7.66 2.77
N GLU A 196 -7.46 -8.06 2.61
CA GLU A 196 -6.86 -8.28 1.29
C GLU A 196 -7.56 -9.42 0.51
N ALA A 197 -7.90 -10.52 1.19
CA ALA A 197 -8.64 -11.62 0.57
C ALA A 197 -10.00 -11.16 0.05
N ILE A 198 -10.76 -10.37 0.83
CA ILE A 198 -12.07 -9.84 0.41
C ILE A 198 -11.93 -8.92 -0.81
N ALA A 199 -10.93 -8.03 -0.81
CA ALA A 199 -10.70 -7.11 -1.92
C ALA A 199 -10.36 -7.86 -3.23
N VAL A 200 -9.44 -8.82 -3.17
CA VAL A 200 -9.04 -9.62 -4.35
C VAL A 200 -10.17 -10.52 -4.83
N LEU A 201 -10.89 -11.18 -3.92
CA LEU A 201 -11.98 -12.08 -4.26
C LEU A 201 -13.18 -11.34 -4.87
N SER A 202 -13.58 -10.19 -4.31
CA SER A 202 -14.69 -9.40 -4.86
C SER A 202 -14.37 -8.87 -6.25
N SER A 203 -13.14 -8.38 -6.46
CA SER A 203 -12.63 -7.98 -7.76
C SER A 203 -12.57 -9.13 -8.77
N SER A 204 -12.23 -10.34 -8.32
CA SER A 204 -12.22 -11.53 -9.19
C SER A 204 -13.64 -11.98 -9.55
N ILE A 205 -14.58 -11.92 -8.60
CA ILE A 205 -15.99 -12.24 -8.83
C ILE A 205 -16.58 -11.31 -9.89
N SER A 206 -16.35 -10.01 -9.79
CA SER A 206 -16.91 -9.04 -10.74
C SER A 206 -16.34 -9.18 -12.16
N GLN A 207 -15.06 -9.55 -12.30
CA GLN A 207 -14.38 -9.66 -13.59
C GLN A 207 -14.60 -11.00 -14.31
N LEU A 208 -14.80 -12.09 -13.58
CA LEU A 208 -14.88 -13.44 -14.16
C LEU A 208 -15.97 -13.65 -15.21
N PRO A 209 -17.18 -13.06 -15.13
CA PRO A 209 -18.20 -13.23 -16.16
C PRO A 209 -17.74 -12.79 -17.56
N GLU A 210 -16.97 -11.70 -17.64
CA GLU A 210 -16.48 -11.15 -18.90
C GLU A 210 -15.10 -11.72 -19.28
N ARG A 211 -14.33 -12.17 -18.29
CA ARG A 211 -12.93 -12.58 -18.44
C ARG A 211 -12.70 -14.04 -18.00
N THR A 212 -13.66 -14.92 -18.25
CA THR A 212 -13.72 -16.28 -17.66
C THR A 212 -12.49 -17.15 -17.96
N SER A 213 -11.87 -16.99 -19.13
CA SER A 213 -10.69 -17.76 -19.54
C SER A 213 -9.38 -17.00 -19.38
N GLU A 214 -9.41 -15.80 -18.78
CA GLU A 214 -8.19 -15.03 -18.59
C GLU A 214 -7.40 -15.53 -17.39
N LEU A 215 -6.19 -15.98 -17.67
CA LEU A 215 -5.29 -16.56 -16.68
C LEU A 215 -5.02 -15.60 -15.51
N HIS A 216 -4.87 -14.30 -15.77
CA HIS A 216 -4.61 -13.33 -14.72
C HIS A 216 -5.78 -13.20 -13.72
N VAL A 217 -7.03 -13.20 -14.19
CA VAL A 217 -8.21 -13.14 -13.31
C VAL A 217 -8.33 -14.44 -12.52
N ARG A 218 -8.02 -15.58 -13.14
CA ARG A 218 -7.96 -16.89 -12.48
C ARG A 218 -6.87 -16.97 -11.41
N GLU A 219 -5.71 -16.35 -11.68
CA GLU A 219 -4.59 -16.25 -10.76
C GLU A 219 -4.96 -15.41 -9.54
N LEU A 220 -5.55 -14.22 -9.73
CA LEU A 220 -6.05 -13.38 -8.63
C LEU A 220 -7.12 -14.12 -7.80
N ALA A 221 -8.08 -14.78 -8.48
CA ALA A 221 -9.11 -15.58 -7.83
C ALA A 221 -8.51 -16.69 -6.94
N LEU A 222 -7.48 -17.38 -7.45
CA LEU A 222 -6.80 -18.46 -6.73
C LEU A 222 -5.93 -17.93 -5.58
N PHE A 223 -5.28 -16.78 -5.77
CA PHE A 223 -4.53 -16.10 -4.73
C PHE A 223 -5.44 -15.65 -3.58
N GLY A 224 -6.57 -15.00 -3.89
CA GLY A 224 -7.58 -14.63 -2.91
C GLY A 224 -8.12 -15.84 -2.13
N ALA A 225 -8.33 -16.98 -2.81
CA ALA A 225 -8.75 -18.22 -2.16
C ALA A 225 -7.69 -18.79 -1.21
N CYS A 226 -6.41 -18.69 -1.56
CA CYS A 226 -5.30 -19.06 -0.69
C CYS A 226 -5.24 -18.20 0.58
N LEU A 227 -5.41 -16.88 0.45
CA LEU A 227 -5.47 -15.97 1.59
C LEU A 227 -6.68 -16.28 2.49
N ALA A 228 -7.86 -16.42 1.89
CA ALA A 228 -9.08 -16.79 2.61
C ALA A 228 -8.98 -18.14 3.33
N GLY A 229 -8.35 -19.15 2.70
CA GLY A 229 -8.08 -20.44 3.34
C GLY A 229 -7.13 -20.32 4.54
N SER A 230 -6.18 -19.40 4.47
CA SER A 230 -5.26 -19.10 5.60
C SER A 230 -6.02 -18.51 6.78
N CYS A 231 -6.95 -17.57 6.54
CA CYS A 231 -7.86 -17.03 7.55
C CYS A 231 -8.74 -18.10 8.20
N LEU A 232 -9.25 -19.05 7.39
CA LEU A 232 -10.04 -20.18 7.89
C LEU A 232 -9.22 -21.09 8.83
N SER A 233 -7.91 -21.20 8.61
CA SER A 233 -7.04 -22.04 9.42
C SER A 233 -6.91 -21.53 10.86
N THR A 234 -7.01 -20.21 11.07
CA THR A 234 -6.82 -19.56 12.38
C THR A 234 -8.13 -19.22 13.08
N THR A 235 -9.26 -19.24 12.37
CA THR A 235 -10.55 -18.77 12.88
C THR A 235 -11.50 -19.91 13.27
N VAL A 236 -12.32 -19.69 14.30
CA VAL A 236 -13.46 -20.56 14.61
C VAL A 236 -14.65 -20.20 13.72
N LEU A 237 -15.19 -21.19 13.01
CA LEU A 237 -16.36 -21.03 12.14
C LEU A 237 -17.59 -20.54 12.94
N GLY A 238 -18.12 -19.37 12.56
CA GLY A 238 -19.25 -18.70 13.22
C GLY A 238 -20.62 -19.05 12.61
N LEU A 239 -21.57 -18.12 12.73
CA LEU A 239 -22.96 -18.28 12.28
C LEU A 239 -23.08 -18.67 10.79
N HIS A 240 -22.30 -18.04 9.91
CA HIS A 240 -22.34 -18.28 8.46
C HIS A 240 -22.21 -19.76 8.09
N HIS A 241 -21.10 -20.39 8.49
CA HIS A 241 -20.84 -21.80 8.17
C HIS A 241 -21.77 -22.75 8.90
N ARG A 242 -22.25 -22.39 10.10
CA ARG A 242 -23.28 -23.19 10.79
C ARG A 242 -24.54 -23.29 9.94
N LEU A 243 -25.04 -22.18 9.42
CA LEU A 243 -26.22 -22.17 8.57
C LEU A 243 -25.97 -22.94 7.27
N CYS A 244 -24.85 -22.69 6.59
CA CYS A 244 -24.52 -23.39 5.35
C CYS A 244 -24.38 -24.91 5.55
N HIS A 245 -23.86 -25.37 6.68
CA HIS A 245 -23.80 -26.79 7.01
C HIS A 245 -25.15 -27.43 7.32
N VAL A 246 -26.04 -26.72 8.03
CA VAL A 246 -27.40 -27.20 8.30
C VAL A 246 -28.20 -27.29 7.00
N LEU A 247 -28.18 -26.23 6.20
CA LEU A 247 -28.87 -26.16 4.90
C LEU A 247 -28.37 -27.25 3.95
N GLY A 248 -27.05 -27.35 3.76
CA GLY A 248 -26.49 -28.38 2.85
C GLY A 248 -26.66 -29.81 3.37
N GLY A 249 -26.43 -30.05 4.66
CA GLY A 249 -26.44 -31.39 5.23
C GLY A 249 -27.85 -31.97 5.47
N SER A 250 -28.81 -31.13 5.89
CA SER A 250 -30.16 -31.58 6.27
C SER A 250 -31.21 -31.36 5.18
N PHE A 251 -30.96 -30.43 4.26
CA PHE A 251 -31.92 -30.05 3.21
C PHE A 251 -31.36 -30.22 1.79
N GLY A 252 -30.11 -30.68 1.65
CA GLY A 252 -29.51 -31.00 0.36
C GLY A 252 -29.24 -29.79 -0.53
N THR A 253 -29.17 -28.58 0.03
CA THR A 253 -28.84 -27.39 -0.75
C THR A 253 -27.40 -27.47 -1.28
N PRO A 254 -27.12 -27.00 -2.51
CA PRO A 254 -25.77 -27.02 -3.06
C PRO A 254 -24.80 -26.19 -2.20
N HIS A 255 -23.69 -26.78 -1.77
CA HIS A 255 -22.84 -26.21 -0.72
C HIS A 255 -22.35 -24.79 -1.07
N SER A 256 -21.60 -24.63 -2.16
CA SER A 256 -21.00 -23.33 -2.53
C SER A 256 -22.05 -22.25 -2.82
N GLN A 257 -23.15 -22.60 -3.48
CA GLN A 257 -24.27 -21.68 -3.75
C GLN A 257 -24.96 -21.21 -2.47
N THR A 258 -25.06 -22.08 -1.47
CA THR A 258 -25.61 -21.71 -0.16
C THR A 258 -24.77 -20.63 0.51
N HIS A 259 -23.43 -20.68 0.36
CA HIS A 259 -22.56 -19.62 0.87
C HIS A 259 -22.82 -18.27 0.18
N THR A 260 -23.01 -18.26 -1.13
CA THR A 260 -23.38 -17.04 -1.89
C THR A 260 -24.62 -16.39 -1.32
N VAL A 261 -25.71 -17.16 -1.16
CA VAL A 261 -27.00 -16.63 -0.68
C VAL A 261 -26.90 -16.11 0.76
N VAL A 262 -26.27 -16.86 1.66
CA VAL A 262 -26.30 -16.56 3.11
C VAL A 262 -25.38 -15.39 3.50
N LEU A 263 -24.29 -15.18 2.76
CA LEU A 263 -23.22 -14.26 3.17
C LEU A 263 -23.68 -12.81 3.40
N PRO A 264 -24.43 -12.17 2.48
CA PRO A 264 -24.91 -10.79 2.68
C PRO A 264 -25.72 -10.62 3.97
N TYR A 265 -26.58 -11.59 4.29
CA TYR A 265 -27.46 -11.55 5.45
C TYR A 265 -26.70 -11.70 6.76
N VAL A 266 -25.63 -12.51 6.78
CA VAL A 266 -24.80 -12.64 7.98
C VAL A 266 -23.96 -11.38 8.22
N VAL A 267 -23.46 -10.74 7.15
CA VAL A 267 -22.79 -9.43 7.28
C VAL A 267 -23.75 -8.39 7.84
N ASP A 268 -24.99 -8.33 7.35
CA ASP A 268 -26.01 -7.41 7.91
C ASP A 268 -26.35 -7.74 9.36
N PHE A 269 -26.47 -9.03 9.70
CA PHE A 269 -26.79 -9.49 11.05
C PHE A 269 -25.76 -9.02 12.09
N PHE A 270 -24.49 -8.91 11.70
CA PHE A 270 -23.38 -8.46 12.54
C PHE A 270 -23.05 -6.97 12.43
N ARG A 271 -23.75 -6.21 11.58
CA ARG A 271 -23.48 -4.79 11.31
C ARG A 271 -23.19 -3.98 12.58
N ASP A 272 -24.12 -4.05 13.54
CA ASP A 272 -24.06 -3.27 14.79
C ASP A 272 -23.24 -3.96 15.90
N ALA A 273 -23.15 -5.30 15.87
CA ALA A 273 -22.48 -6.08 16.91
C ALA A 273 -20.97 -6.24 16.67
N ALA A 274 -20.50 -5.98 15.44
CA ALA A 274 -19.09 -6.04 15.06
C ALA A 274 -18.71 -4.89 14.10
N PRO A 275 -18.82 -3.62 14.54
CA PRO A 275 -18.60 -2.46 13.68
C PRO A 275 -17.21 -2.44 13.03
N ASP A 276 -16.16 -2.81 13.77
CA ASP A 276 -14.80 -2.89 13.22
C ASP A 276 -14.69 -3.91 12.06
N ALA A 277 -15.41 -5.03 12.16
CA ALA A 277 -15.45 -6.05 11.12
C ALA A 277 -16.23 -5.54 9.91
N THR A 278 -17.38 -4.90 10.13
CA THR A 278 -18.18 -4.26 9.09
C THR A 278 -17.37 -3.19 8.35
N GLU A 279 -16.65 -2.34 9.07
CA GLU A 279 -15.79 -1.31 8.49
C GLU A 279 -14.65 -1.92 7.67
N ALA A 280 -13.99 -2.96 8.19
CA ALA A 280 -12.95 -3.70 7.46
C ALA A 280 -13.47 -4.31 6.14
N ILE A 281 -14.66 -4.93 6.17
CA ILE A 281 -15.29 -5.46 4.95
C ILE A 281 -15.64 -4.30 4.00
N GLY A 282 -16.17 -3.18 4.52
CA GLY A 282 -16.48 -1.97 3.76
C GLY A 282 -15.26 -1.38 3.06
N ARG A 283 -14.13 -1.23 3.77
CA ARG A 283 -12.84 -0.79 3.20
C ARG A 283 -12.37 -1.72 2.09
N ALA A 284 -12.42 -3.03 2.31
CA ALA A 284 -12.00 -4.04 1.33
C ALA A 284 -12.89 -4.04 0.06
N LEU A 285 -14.18 -3.73 0.20
CA LEU A 285 -15.13 -3.62 -0.91
C LEU A 285 -15.20 -2.19 -1.52
N GLY A 286 -14.63 -1.19 -0.86
CA GLY A 286 -14.69 0.22 -1.27
C GLY A 286 -16.06 0.88 -1.08
N VAL A 287 -16.85 0.44 -0.10
CA VAL A 287 -18.24 0.88 0.13
C VAL A 287 -18.58 1.04 1.61
N ASP A 288 -19.59 1.85 1.92
CA ASP A 288 -20.10 2.02 3.30
C ASP A 288 -21.06 0.90 3.73
N ASP A 289 -21.76 0.26 2.77
CA ASP A 289 -22.69 -0.84 3.03
C ASP A 289 -22.20 -2.17 2.44
N PRO A 290 -21.36 -2.92 3.17
CA PRO A 290 -20.78 -4.16 2.66
C PRO A 290 -21.80 -5.28 2.46
N ALA A 291 -22.86 -5.36 3.27
CA ALA A 291 -23.88 -6.40 3.14
C ALA A 291 -24.66 -6.22 1.83
N ALA A 292 -25.10 -5.00 1.56
CA ALA A 292 -25.80 -4.67 0.34
C ALA A 292 -24.91 -4.87 -0.91
N CYS A 293 -23.64 -4.46 -0.84
CA CYS A 293 -22.68 -4.66 -1.92
C CYS A 293 -22.43 -6.14 -2.25
N LEU A 294 -22.33 -7.02 -1.24
CA LEU A 294 -22.18 -8.46 -1.49
C LEU A 294 -23.42 -9.08 -2.13
N PHE A 295 -24.62 -8.59 -1.81
CA PHE A 295 -25.86 -9.00 -2.46
C PHE A 295 -25.88 -8.54 -3.93
N ASP A 296 -25.58 -7.27 -4.18
CA ASP A 296 -25.55 -6.69 -5.53
C ASP A 296 -24.48 -7.35 -6.41
N LEU A 297 -23.34 -7.67 -5.81
CA LEU A 297 -22.29 -8.42 -6.47
C LEU A 297 -22.78 -9.80 -6.89
N ALA A 298 -23.48 -10.53 -6.02
CA ALA A 298 -24.06 -11.83 -6.37
C ALA A 298 -25.09 -11.73 -7.49
N GLU A 299 -25.95 -10.71 -7.46
CA GLU A 299 -26.95 -10.45 -8.50
C GLU A 299 -26.30 -10.11 -9.85
N SER A 300 -25.30 -9.22 -9.86
CA SER A 300 -24.62 -8.75 -11.08
C SER A 300 -23.94 -9.86 -11.86
N VAL A 301 -23.50 -10.93 -11.18
CA VAL A 301 -22.83 -12.09 -11.78
C VAL A 301 -23.76 -13.28 -11.97
N HIS A 302 -25.08 -13.07 -11.81
CA HIS A 302 -26.13 -14.09 -11.93
C HIS A 302 -25.93 -15.29 -10.99
N ALA A 303 -25.35 -15.06 -9.81
CA ALA A 303 -25.29 -16.05 -8.75
C ALA A 303 -26.63 -16.09 -7.99
N PRO A 304 -26.96 -17.20 -7.32
CA PRO A 304 -28.21 -17.30 -6.57
C PRO A 304 -28.23 -16.32 -5.39
N THR A 305 -29.34 -15.62 -5.23
CA THR A 305 -29.56 -14.62 -4.17
C THR A 305 -30.67 -15.02 -3.18
N ASP A 306 -31.35 -16.14 -3.39
CA ASP A 306 -32.43 -16.62 -2.53
C ASP A 306 -32.34 -18.14 -2.21
N LEU A 307 -32.77 -18.55 -1.01
CA LEU A 307 -32.75 -19.98 -0.63
C LEU A 307 -33.84 -20.80 -1.32
N ARG A 308 -34.93 -20.16 -1.76
CA ARG A 308 -36.03 -20.82 -2.47
C ARG A 308 -35.57 -21.39 -3.81
N SER A 309 -34.75 -20.65 -4.57
CA SER A 309 -34.16 -21.14 -5.82
C SER A 309 -33.16 -22.29 -5.62
N LEU A 310 -32.66 -22.48 -4.40
CA LEU A 310 -31.84 -23.63 -4.01
C LEU A 310 -32.64 -24.85 -3.52
N GLY A 311 -33.98 -24.79 -3.59
CA GLY A 311 -34.87 -25.92 -3.28
C GLY A 311 -35.36 -26.00 -1.84
N LEU A 312 -35.08 -24.98 -1.00
CA LEU A 312 -35.65 -24.91 0.35
C LEU A 312 -37.15 -24.60 0.28
N ARG A 313 -37.98 -25.24 1.12
CA ARG A 313 -39.42 -24.97 1.20
C ARG A 313 -39.73 -24.02 2.36
N PRO A 314 -40.84 -23.26 2.32
CA PRO A 314 -41.22 -22.37 3.42
C PRO A 314 -41.32 -23.09 4.78
N ASP A 315 -41.92 -24.29 4.79
CA ASP A 315 -42.11 -25.11 6.00
C ASP A 315 -40.78 -25.65 6.58
N ASP A 316 -39.68 -25.58 5.83
CA ASP A 316 -38.37 -26.04 6.29
C ASP A 316 -37.67 -25.00 7.20
N LEU A 317 -38.07 -23.72 7.17
CA LEU A 317 -37.38 -22.62 7.86
C LEU A 317 -37.33 -22.82 9.39
N GLU A 318 -38.43 -23.22 10.01
CA GLU A 318 -38.49 -23.46 11.46
C GLU A 318 -37.51 -24.57 11.85
N ARG A 319 -37.44 -25.63 11.04
CA ARG A 319 -36.51 -26.74 11.26
C ARG A 319 -35.04 -26.31 11.07
N VAL A 320 -34.75 -25.39 10.13
CA VAL A 320 -33.40 -24.82 9.98
C VAL A 320 -32.99 -24.08 11.25
N VAL A 321 -33.88 -23.24 11.81
CA VAL A 321 -33.64 -22.51 13.07
C VAL A 321 -33.36 -23.48 14.23
N GLN A 322 -34.23 -24.48 14.41
CA GLN A 322 -34.07 -25.50 15.45
C GLN A 322 -32.74 -26.24 15.32
N LEU A 323 -32.39 -26.71 14.12
CA LEU A 323 -31.14 -27.43 13.87
C LEU A 323 -29.92 -26.52 14.06
N ALA A 324 -29.97 -25.25 13.62
CA ALA A 324 -28.87 -24.31 13.78
C ALA A 324 -28.54 -24.07 15.27
N LEU A 325 -29.56 -23.93 16.12
CA LEU A 325 -29.45 -23.61 17.55
C LEU A 325 -29.12 -24.83 18.46
N GLN A 326 -29.15 -26.06 17.94
CA GLN A 326 -28.76 -27.26 18.71
C GLN A 326 -27.30 -27.26 19.18
N THR A 327 -26.45 -26.42 18.59
CA THR A 327 -25.03 -26.31 18.95
C THR A 327 -24.72 -24.85 19.22
N LYS A 328 -23.94 -24.58 20.27
CA LYS A 328 -23.52 -23.22 20.60
C LYS A 328 -22.75 -22.61 19.42
N ILE A 329 -23.19 -21.42 18.97
CA ILE A 329 -22.61 -20.69 17.85
C ILE A 329 -21.67 -19.61 18.40
N PRO A 330 -20.36 -19.62 18.10
CA PRO A 330 -19.48 -18.50 18.36
C PRO A 330 -19.94 -17.29 17.54
N SER A 331 -20.33 -16.21 18.22
CA SER A 331 -21.00 -15.08 17.58
C SER A 331 -20.83 -13.79 18.40
N PRO A 332 -20.52 -12.63 17.79
CA PRO A 332 -20.52 -11.32 18.45
C PRO A 332 -21.91 -10.87 18.91
N ARG A 333 -22.96 -11.33 18.20
CA ARG A 333 -24.36 -11.09 18.52
C ARG A 333 -25.00 -12.35 19.09
N VAL A 334 -25.83 -12.22 20.13
CA VAL A 334 -26.63 -13.36 20.62
C VAL A 334 -27.53 -13.88 19.50
N VAL A 335 -27.44 -15.17 19.19
CA VAL A 335 -28.28 -15.82 18.18
C VAL A 335 -29.44 -16.48 18.89
N ASP A 336 -30.66 -16.06 18.60
CA ASP A 336 -31.91 -16.55 19.18
C ASP A 336 -32.88 -16.96 18.06
N PRO A 337 -33.98 -17.67 18.39
CA PRO A 337 -34.92 -18.12 17.38
C PRO A 337 -35.52 -16.99 16.53
N ASP A 338 -35.79 -15.82 17.11
CA ASP A 338 -36.51 -14.73 16.45
C ASP A 338 -35.59 -14.04 15.44
N ASN A 339 -34.39 -13.65 15.87
CA ASN A 339 -33.43 -12.95 15.03
C ASN A 339 -32.86 -13.85 13.92
N LEU A 340 -32.77 -15.16 14.18
CA LEU A 340 -32.35 -16.13 13.17
C LEU A 340 -33.46 -16.41 12.15
N SER A 341 -34.72 -16.44 12.60
CA SER A 341 -35.88 -16.57 11.72
C SER A 341 -35.98 -15.37 10.78
N GLU A 342 -35.79 -14.14 11.28
CA GLU A 342 -35.80 -12.92 10.46
C GLU A 342 -34.75 -12.98 9.34
N LEU A 343 -33.51 -13.34 9.68
CA LEU A 343 -32.40 -13.52 8.73
C LEU A 343 -32.77 -14.55 7.66
N LEU A 344 -33.26 -15.73 8.07
CA LEU A 344 -33.58 -16.82 7.16
C LEU A 344 -34.79 -16.51 6.27
N ILE A 345 -35.79 -15.77 6.75
CA ILE A 345 -36.92 -15.30 5.94
C ILE A 345 -36.43 -14.30 4.87
N ALA A 346 -35.54 -13.37 5.25
CA ALA A 346 -34.96 -12.44 4.29
C ALA A 346 -34.16 -13.17 3.20
N ALA A 347 -33.32 -14.13 3.59
CA ALA A 347 -32.55 -14.98 2.68
C ALA A 347 -33.42 -15.92 1.84
N PHE A 348 -34.54 -16.41 2.37
CA PHE A 348 -35.48 -17.25 1.63
C PHE A 348 -36.14 -16.50 0.47
N HIS A 349 -36.45 -15.22 0.67
CA HIS A 349 -37.09 -14.37 -0.33
C HIS A 349 -36.10 -13.59 -1.21
N GLY A 350 -34.80 -13.65 -0.94
CA GLY A 350 -33.80 -12.85 -1.66
C GLY A 350 -34.00 -11.35 -1.47
N ARG A 351 -34.39 -10.91 -0.26
CA ARG A 351 -34.55 -9.48 0.03
C ARG A 351 -33.17 -8.84 0.15
N ARG A 352 -32.87 -7.79 -0.61
CA ARG A 352 -31.60 -7.07 -0.52
C ARG A 352 -31.39 -6.52 0.91
N PRO A 353 -30.25 -6.78 1.56
CA PRO A 353 -29.90 -6.12 2.83
C PRO A 353 -29.91 -4.59 2.67
N ALA A 354 -30.36 -3.87 3.68
CA ALA A 354 -30.58 -2.40 3.69
C ALA A 354 -31.79 -1.84 2.91
N ASP A 355 -32.68 -2.67 2.36
CA ASP A 355 -33.98 -2.21 1.83
C ASP A 355 -35.05 -1.97 2.93
N ALA A 356 -34.64 -1.91 4.20
CA ALA A 356 -35.54 -1.65 5.31
C ALA A 356 -35.79 -0.13 5.48
N SER A 357 -36.60 0.41 4.58
CA SER A 357 -37.48 1.57 4.85
C SER A 357 -38.50 1.31 5.99
N SER A 358 -38.24 0.33 6.87
CA SER A 358 -39.18 -0.26 7.82
C SER A 358 -38.59 -0.68 9.18
N ARG A 359 -37.35 -0.33 9.54
CA ARG A 359 -36.90 -0.50 10.94
C ARG A 359 -37.54 0.57 11.84
N SER A 360 -38.80 0.35 12.18
CA SER A 360 -39.51 1.07 13.26
C SER A 360 -38.83 0.75 14.58
N HIS A 361 -38.06 1.70 15.13
CA HIS A 361 -37.64 1.61 16.52
C HIS A 361 -38.87 1.77 17.42
N SER A 362 -39.25 0.67 18.08
CA SER A 362 -40.24 0.65 19.14
C SER A 362 -39.76 1.47 20.34
N VAL A 363 -40.61 2.43 20.70
CA VAL A 363 -40.68 3.28 21.89
C VAL A 363 -40.12 2.66 23.18
N LEU A 364 -39.28 3.42 23.87
CA LEU A 364 -39.23 3.48 25.33
C LEU A 364 -39.23 4.97 25.79
N PRO A 365 -39.81 5.29 26.96
CA PRO A 365 -40.39 6.60 27.28
C PRO A 365 -39.35 7.65 27.73
N PRO A 366 -39.72 8.95 27.74
CA PRO A 366 -38.79 10.02 28.06
C PRO A 366 -38.58 10.09 29.58
N ASN A 367 -37.34 10.21 30.03
CA ASN A 367 -37.04 10.70 31.37
C ASN A 367 -35.83 11.66 31.35
N ASP A 368 -36.13 12.87 31.84
CA ASP A 368 -35.31 13.89 32.48
C ASP A 368 -34.02 14.39 31.82
N SER A 369 -34.23 15.48 31.09
CA SER A 369 -33.27 16.54 30.86
C SER A 369 -33.05 17.38 32.14
N SER A 370 -32.26 16.91 33.11
CA SER A 370 -31.63 17.80 34.12
C SER A 370 -30.58 17.10 34.98
N ALA A 371 -29.41 16.76 34.43
CA ALA A 371 -28.14 16.76 35.19
C ALA A 371 -26.96 16.55 34.23
N ILE A 372 -25.80 17.07 34.62
CA ILE A 372 -24.52 17.05 33.88
C ILE A 372 -24.38 18.21 32.88
N SER A 373 -24.44 19.41 33.43
CA SER A 373 -23.62 20.52 32.96
C SER A 373 -22.23 20.41 33.61
N SER A 374 -21.20 20.90 32.92
CA SER A 374 -19.78 21.07 33.33
C SER A 374 -18.79 19.91 33.11
N PHE A 375 -18.38 19.75 31.85
CA PHE A 375 -16.97 19.50 31.53
C PHE A 375 -16.49 20.57 30.54
N PRO A 376 -15.29 21.16 30.73
CA PRO A 376 -14.78 22.20 29.84
C PRO A 376 -14.53 21.60 28.44
N ARG A 377 -15.04 22.28 27.41
CA ARG A 377 -14.70 21.98 26.01
C ARG A 377 -13.17 22.03 25.85
N PRO A 378 -12.54 21.01 25.24
CA PRO A 378 -11.19 21.17 24.70
C PRO A 378 -11.20 22.33 23.70
N PRO A 379 -10.11 23.09 23.57
CA PRO A 379 -10.02 24.13 22.54
C PRO A 379 -10.27 23.51 21.17
N ALA A 380 -10.99 24.24 20.32
CA ALA A 380 -11.33 23.82 18.97
C ALA A 380 -10.08 23.32 18.25
N THR A 381 -10.06 22.02 17.93
CA THR A 381 -9.12 21.46 16.96
C THR A 381 -9.32 22.19 15.63
N PRO A 382 -8.25 22.67 14.98
CA PRO A 382 -8.37 23.26 13.65
C PRO A 382 -8.89 22.20 12.68
N ASN A 383 -9.88 22.58 11.87
CA ASN A 383 -10.51 21.88 10.75
C ASN A 383 -9.91 20.49 10.44
N MET A 384 -10.65 19.44 10.79
CA MET A 384 -10.37 18.09 10.35
C MET A 384 -10.63 18.01 8.83
N VAL A 385 -9.55 18.13 8.05
CA VAL A 385 -9.54 17.83 6.62
C VAL A 385 -9.80 16.32 6.48
N LEU A 386 -10.86 15.93 5.77
CA LEU A 386 -11.11 14.53 5.41
C LEU A 386 -9.84 13.97 4.72
N PRO A 387 -9.40 12.72 4.99
CA PRO A 387 -8.21 12.18 4.34
C PRO A 387 -8.40 12.22 2.82
N GLU A 388 -7.52 12.95 2.13
CA GLU A 388 -7.44 12.94 0.67
C GLU A 388 -7.32 11.47 0.23
N LYS A 389 -8.22 10.99 -0.65
CA LYS A 389 -8.01 9.70 -1.31
C LYS A 389 -6.68 9.81 -2.07
N THR A 390 -5.69 9.02 -1.69
CA THR A 390 -4.37 9.00 -2.35
C THR A 390 -4.03 7.59 -2.81
N LEU A 391 -3.28 7.50 -3.90
CA LEU A 391 -2.69 6.25 -4.37
C LEU A 391 -1.34 6.07 -3.67
N ARG A 392 -0.89 4.83 -3.46
CA ARG A 392 0.35 4.55 -2.71
C ARG A 392 1.29 3.65 -3.48
N GLY A 393 2.59 3.91 -3.33
CA GLY A 393 3.65 3.09 -3.94
C GLY A 393 4.57 3.91 -4.84
N PHE A 394 5.80 4.15 -4.37
CA PHE A 394 6.82 4.88 -5.13
C PHE A 394 7.19 4.14 -6.42
N GLY A 395 6.99 4.79 -7.56
CA GLY A 395 7.33 4.24 -8.87
C GLY A 395 6.41 3.12 -9.36
N ALA A 396 5.31 2.85 -8.65
CA ALA A 396 4.27 1.93 -9.11
C ALA A 396 3.59 2.45 -10.39
N HIS A 397 2.87 1.56 -11.08
CA HIS A 397 2.00 1.95 -12.18
C HIS A 397 0.61 2.23 -11.61
N HIS A 398 0.25 3.50 -11.56
CA HIS A 398 -1.01 3.98 -11.02
C HIS A 398 -2.06 4.15 -12.11
N GLU A 399 -3.32 4.03 -11.72
CA GLU A 399 -4.49 4.36 -12.53
C GLU A 399 -5.42 5.22 -11.68
N SER A 400 -5.90 6.32 -12.24
CA SER A 400 -6.85 7.19 -11.55
C SER A 400 -7.81 7.82 -12.54
N GLU A 401 -9.08 7.88 -12.17
CA GLU A 401 -10.10 8.61 -12.91
C GLU A 401 -10.99 9.39 -11.95
N ALA A 402 -11.21 10.68 -12.24
CA ALA A 402 -12.11 11.55 -11.49
C ALA A 402 -13.58 11.27 -11.83
N ILE A 403 -13.82 10.72 -13.03
CA ILE A 403 -15.12 10.28 -13.53
C ILE A 403 -14.98 8.81 -13.91
N VAL A 404 -15.83 7.95 -13.36
CA VAL A 404 -15.82 6.51 -13.64
C VAL A 404 -15.95 6.26 -15.15
N GLY A 405 -15.06 5.44 -15.69
CA GLY A 405 -15.00 5.10 -17.12
C GLY A 405 -14.29 6.14 -17.99
N ALA A 406 -13.65 7.16 -17.41
CA ALA A 406 -12.87 8.13 -18.17
C ALA A 406 -11.54 7.56 -18.65
N LEU A 407 -11.02 6.53 -17.97
CA LEU A 407 -9.83 5.80 -18.39
C LEU A 407 -10.19 4.72 -19.44
N PRO A 408 -9.64 4.79 -20.67
CA PRO A 408 -9.71 3.67 -21.60
C PRO A 408 -9.06 2.40 -21.01
N ARG A 409 -9.79 1.29 -20.98
CA ARG A 409 -9.33 0.04 -20.36
C ARG A 409 -8.56 -0.88 -21.31
N ASP A 410 -8.89 -0.87 -22.60
CA ASP A 410 -8.32 -1.83 -23.56
C ASP A 410 -7.10 -1.30 -24.34
N GLN A 411 -6.92 0.02 -24.40
CA GLN A 411 -5.84 0.65 -25.17
C GLN A 411 -5.59 2.10 -24.73
N ASN A 412 -4.34 2.57 -24.84
CA ASN A 412 -3.99 3.94 -24.40
C ASN A 412 -4.54 5.05 -25.30
N ASN A 413 -4.73 4.79 -26.61
CA ASN A 413 -5.11 5.81 -27.59
C ASN A 413 -6.27 5.31 -28.46
N PRO A 414 -7.51 5.25 -27.92
CA PRO A 414 -8.69 4.89 -28.69
C PRO A 414 -9.07 5.98 -29.69
N ARG A 415 -9.66 5.59 -30.82
CA ARG A 415 -10.23 6.52 -31.80
C ARG A 415 -11.30 7.43 -31.17
N HIS A 416 -12.06 6.87 -30.23
CA HIS A 416 -13.08 7.56 -29.45
C HIS A 416 -12.73 7.42 -27.98
N VAL A 417 -12.05 8.44 -27.45
CA VAL A 417 -11.73 8.50 -26.02
C VAL A 417 -13.02 8.74 -25.23
N PRO A 418 -13.25 8.06 -24.10
CA PRO A 418 -14.40 8.30 -23.24
C PRO A 418 -14.59 9.79 -22.95
N PHE A 419 -15.86 10.21 -22.91
CA PHE A 419 -16.26 11.61 -22.70
C PHE A 419 -15.72 12.61 -23.75
N GLY A 420 -15.16 12.14 -24.87
CA GLY A 420 -14.57 13.01 -25.88
C GLY A 420 -13.26 13.68 -25.44
N LEU A 421 -12.56 13.10 -24.45
CA LEU A 421 -11.29 13.62 -23.95
C LEU A 421 -10.18 13.50 -25.01
N TYR A 422 -9.09 14.24 -24.80
CA TYR A 422 -7.86 14.10 -25.56
C TYR A 422 -6.90 13.17 -24.85
N THR A 423 -6.27 12.30 -25.61
CA THR A 423 -5.17 11.45 -25.13
C THR A 423 -3.85 12.19 -25.30
N GLU A 424 -3.08 12.30 -24.22
CA GLU A 424 -1.75 12.91 -24.20
C GLU A 424 -0.78 12.00 -23.45
N GLN A 425 0.43 11.81 -23.96
CA GLN A 425 1.47 11.06 -23.25
C GLN A 425 2.59 12.01 -22.82
N ILE A 426 2.99 11.91 -21.56
CA ILE A 426 4.20 12.55 -21.04
C ILE A 426 5.27 11.49 -20.75
N ASN A 427 6.49 11.74 -21.26
CA ASN A 427 7.66 10.89 -21.08
C ASN A 427 8.81 11.72 -20.53
N THR A 428 9.37 11.34 -19.38
CA THR A 428 10.61 11.97 -18.86
C THR A 428 11.86 11.20 -19.25
N THR A 429 11.69 10.01 -19.83
CA THR A 429 12.78 9.14 -20.30
C THR A 429 12.62 8.84 -21.78
N ALA A 430 13.71 8.40 -22.43
CA ALA A 430 13.64 7.95 -23.82
C ALA A 430 12.73 6.72 -23.95
N PHE A 431 12.04 6.58 -25.09
CA PHE A 431 11.16 5.43 -25.36
C PHE A 431 11.87 4.07 -25.24
N SER A 432 13.17 4.04 -25.54
CA SER A 432 14.02 2.84 -25.46
C SER A 432 14.65 2.61 -24.08
N ALA A 433 14.30 3.41 -23.06
CA ALA A 433 14.80 3.19 -21.71
C ALA A 433 14.39 1.79 -21.21
N PRO A 434 15.29 1.05 -20.52
CA PRO A 434 14.93 -0.21 -19.87
C PRO A 434 13.67 -0.08 -19.01
N ARG A 435 12.86 -1.13 -18.92
CA ARG A 435 11.57 -1.08 -18.23
C ARG A 435 11.67 -0.55 -16.79
N GLN A 436 12.75 -0.87 -16.07
CA GLN A 436 12.98 -0.43 -14.69
C GLN A 436 13.24 1.08 -14.57
N SER A 437 13.77 1.71 -15.63
CA SER A 437 14.05 3.14 -15.66
C SER A 437 13.06 3.93 -16.51
N SER A 438 12.23 3.27 -17.33
CA SER A 438 11.22 3.91 -18.15
C SER A 438 10.17 4.61 -17.27
N LYS A 439 9.99 5.91 -17.50
CA LYS A 439 9.03 6.77 -16.81
C LYS A 439 8.11 7.47 -17.82
N ARG A 440 6.83 7.12 -17.77
CA ARG A 440 5.78 7.66 -18.63
C ARG A 440 4.40 7.61 -17.98
N SER A 441 3.54 8.54 -18.38
CA SER A 441 2.11 8.51 -18.05
C SER A 441 1.26 8.99 -19.23
N TRP A 442 0.06 8.44 -19.33
CA TRP A 442 -0.99 8.86 -20.23
C TRP A 442 -2.01 9.70 -19.46
N LEU A 443 -2.37 10.84 -20.03
CA LEU A 443 -3.31 11.82 -19.50
C LEU A 443 -4.51 11.89 -20.45
N TYR A 444 -5.71 11.80 -19.90
CA TYR A 444 -6.97 11.97 -20.60
C TYR A 444 -7.60 13.27 -20.14
N ARG A 445 -7.45 14.31 -20.97
CA ARG A 445 -7.67 15.71 -20.60
C ARG A 445 -8.69 16.41 -21.48
N ILE A 446 -9.31 17.46 -20.97
CA ILE A 446 -10.39 18.19 -21.68
C ILE A 446 -9.84 18.92 -22.91
N ARG A 447 -8.66 19.55 -22.81
CA ARG A 447 -7.95 20.21 -23.92
C ARG A 447 -6.48 19.80 -23.92
N PRO A 448 -5.86 19.55 -25.08
CA PRO A 448 -4.45 19.15 -25.13
C PRO A 448 -3.53 20.26 -24.60
N SER A 449 -2.36 19.90 -24.07
CA SER A 449 -1.36 20.85 -23.56
C SER A 449 -0.75 21.77 -24.61
N VAL A 450 -0.98 21.47 -25.90
CA VAL A 450 -0.47 22.26 -27.04
C VAL A 450 -0.95 23.70 -26.89
N ASN A 451 0.00 24.59 -26.63
CA ASN A 451 -0.25 26.02 -26.58
C ASN A 451 0.19 26.65 -27.91
N ALA A 452 -0.73 27.36 -28.56
CA ALA A 452 -0.46 28.09 -29.80
C ALA A 452 0.19 29.47 -29.56
N ALA A 453 0.28 29.93 -28.31
CA ALA A 453 0.93 31.19 -27.96
C ALA A 453 2.46 31.06 -27.95
N GLU A 454 3.14 32.13 -28.38
CA GLU A 454 4.60 32.25 -28.30
C GLU A 454 5.07 32.31 -26.84
N PHE A 455 6.22 31.69 -26.56
CA PHE A 455 6.90 31.82 -25.27
C PHE A 455 7.72 33.11 -25.23
N ILE A 456 7.41 33.97 -24.27
CA ILE A 456 8.10 35.24 -24.03
C ILE A 456 9.00 35.08 -22.81
N ARG A 457 10.23 35.58 -22.88
CA ARG A 457 11.15 35.52 -21.73
C ARG A 457 10.64 36.39 -20.58
N LEU A 458 10.47 35.77 -19.41
CA LEU A 458 10.11 36.44 -18.16
C LEU A 458 11.38 36.83 -17.39
N GLN A 459 11.56 38.11 -17.09
CA GLN A 459 12.68 38.58 -16.28
C GLN A 459 12.44 38.24 -14.82
N HIS A 460 13.46 37.69 -14.15
CA HIS A 460 13.35 37.25 -12.76
C HIS A 460 14.66 37.47 -12.02
N ALA A 461 14.65 38.31 -10.98
CA ALA A 461 15.87 38.73 -10.28
C ALA A 461 16.58 37.59 -9.52
N GLY A 462 15.80 36.62 -9.01
CA GLY A 462 16.33 35.49 -8.23
C GLY A 462 16.78 34.28 -9.06
N MET A 463 16.42 34.19 -10.35
CA MET A 463 16.69 33.00 -11.16
C MET A 463 18.03 33.09 -11.86
N ALA A 464 18.87 32.05 -11.74
CA ALA A 464 20.20 32.03 -12.31
C ALA A 464 20.39 30.86 -13.30
N SER A 465 20.52 31.21 -14.58
CA SER A 465 20.87 30.28 -15.68
C SER A 465 22.37 30.05 -15.84
N GLY A 466 23.22 30.91 -15.26
CA GLY A 466 24.68 30.86 -15.39
C GLY A 466 25.39 31.78 -14.40
N GLY A 467 26.66 32.12 -14.68
CA GLY A 467 27.44 33.08 -13.87
C GLY A 467 27.79 32.61 -12.46
N ARG A 468 27.64 31.30 -12.18
CA ARG A 468 27.91 30.72 -10.87
C ARG A 468 29.41 30.66 -10.60
N LYS A 469 29.83 30.94 -9.37
CA LYS A 469 31.25 30.97 -8.97
C LYS A 469 31.49 30.04 -7.78
N VAL A 470 32.58 29.28 -7.86
CA VAL A 470 33.06 28.45 -6.75
C VAL A 470 33.59 29.35 -5.63
N ASP A 471 33.28 28.97 -4.40
CA ASP A 471 33.78 29.58 -3.16
C ASP A 471 33.90 28.47 -2.12
N PRO A 472 35.12 28.16 -1.62
CA PRO A 472 35.35 27.06 -0.70
C PRO A 472 34.92 27.40 0.75
N SER A 473 34.53 28.63 1.03
CA SER A 473 34.20 29.08 2.39
C SER A 473 32.90 28.44 2.88
N LEU A 474 32.87 28.07 4.17
CA LEU A 474 31.59 27.75 4.83
C LEU A 474 30.71 28.98 4.83
N VAL A 475 29.46 28.81 4.44
CA VAL A 475 28.48 29.91 4.38
C VAL A 475 27.16 29.47 5.00
N ARG A 476 26.50 30.40 5.67
CA ARG A 476 25.14 30.26 6.17
C ARG A 476 24.32 31.47 5.75
N TRP A 477 23.07 31.24 5.39
CA TRP A 477 22.10 32.30 5.09
C TRP A 477 21.02 32.29 6.15
N LYS A 478 20.51 33.46 6.52
CA LYS A 478 19.25 33.60 7.25
C LYS A 478 18.07 33.31 6.29
N ASN A 479 16.83 33.44 6.77
CA ASN A 479 15.66 33.33 5.91
C ASN A 479 15.74 34.30 4.72
N LEU A 480 15.13 33.91 3.59
CA LEU A 480 14.93 34.83 2.49
C LEU A 480 14.05 36.01 2.95
N PRO A 481 14.33 37.24 2.49
CA PRO A 481 13.41 38.35 2.73
C PRO A 481 12.09 38.10 1.98
N LEU A 482 10.96 38.45 2.61
CA LEU A 482 9.66 38.47 1.94
C LEU A 482 9.47 39.78 1.18
N SER A 483 9.14 39.67 -0.10
CA SER A 483 8.66 40.80 -0.91
C SER A 483 7.24 41.19 -0.48
N THR A 484 6.77 42.39 -0.84
CA THR A 484 5.43 42.88 -0.48
C THR A 484 4.30 41.95 -0.94
N SER A 485 4.39 41.43 -2.17
CA SER A 485 3.50 40.40 -2.71
C SER A 485 4.31 39.55 -3.68
N ALA A 486 4.43 38.27 -3.37
CA ALA A 486 5.14 37.31 -4.19
C ALA A 486 4.49 35.94 -4.06
N ASP A 487 4.14 35.35 -5.21
CA ASP A 487 3.76 33.95 -5.25
C ASP A 487 4.98 33.02 -5.22
N PHE A 488 4.73 31.71 -5.31
CA PHE A 488 5.78 30.70 -5.32
C PHE A 488 6.86 30.97 -6.39
N VAL A 489 6.47 31.39 -7.59
CA VAL A 489 7.40 31.64 -8.71
C VAL A 489 8.17 32.92 -8.47
N ASP A 490 7.49 34.00 -8.10
CA ASP A 490 8.11 35.31 -7.87
C ASP A 490 9.12 35.27 -6.69
N GLY A 491 8.86 34.40 -5.72
CA GLY A 491 9.71 34.15 -4.57
C GLY A 491 10.92 33.24 -4.84
N LEU A 492 11.09 32.69 -6.05
CA LEU A 492 12.17 31.74 -6.34
C LEU A 492 13.54 32.40 -6.43
N VAL A 493 14.50 31.83 -5.71
CA VAL A 493 15.90 32.25 -5.72
C VAL A 493 16.80 31.04 -5.94
N THR A 494 17.65 31.09 -6.96
CA THR A 494 18.67 30.07 -7.20
C THR A 494 19.86 30.32 -6.29
N MET A 495 20.15 29.41 -5.37
CA MET A 495 21.32 29.49 -4.48
C MET A 495 22.61 29.13 -5.21
N GLY A 496 22.54 28.15 -6.12
CA GLY A 496 23.69 27.67 -6.88
C GLY A 496 23.48 26.23 -7.34
N GLY A 497 24.58 25.58 -7.74
CA GLY A 497 24.56 24.17 -8.15
C GLY A 497 25.70 23.83 -9.10
N HIS A 498 25.53 22.74 -9.86
CA HIS A 498 26.51 22.24 -10.82
C HIS A 498 25.87 21.86 -12.16
N GLY A 499 26.61 22.04 -13.24
CA GLY A 499 26.17 21.71 -14.60
C GLY A 499 25.42 22.86 -15.28
N THR A 500 25.32 22.78 -16.61
CA THR A 500 24.54 23.70 -17.44
C THR A 500 23.23 23.04 -17.83
N ASN A 501 22.14 23.80 -17.71
CA ASN A 501 20.79 23.33 -18.02
C ASN A 501 20.77 22.78 -19.46
N GLY A 502 20.55 21.47 -19.61
CA GLY A 502 20.38 20.80 -20.91
C GLY A 502 21.58 20.04 -21.49
N SER A 503 22.81 20.20 -20.97
CA SER A 503 24.02 19.61 -21.62
C SER A 503 24.74 18.52 -20.81
N SER A 504 24.52 18.46 -19.49
CA SER A 504 25.12 17.43 -18.64
C SER A 504 24.26 17.16 -17.39
N PRO A 505 24.30 15.93 -16.84
CA PRO A 505 23.66 15.65 -15.55
C PRO A 505 24.27 16.54 -14.46
N GLY A 506 23.39 17.17 -13.68
CA GLY A 506 23.77 18.15 -12.67
C GLY A 506 22.59 18.48 -11.78
N TYR A 507 22.70 19.59 -11.06
CA TYR A 507 21.67 20.02 -10.13
C TYR A 507 21.67 21.53 -9.92
N ALA A 508 20.55 22.04 -9.42
CA ALA A 508 20.45 23.35 -8.81
C ALA A 508 19.71 23.26 -7.47
N ILE A 509 20.11 24.13 -6.54
CA ILE A 509 19.39 24.33 -5.30
C ILE A 509 18.73 25.70 -5.38
N HIS A 510 17.41 25.70 -5.24
CA HIS A 510 16.59 26.90 -5.13
C HIS A 510 16.04 27.03 -3.73
N ARG A 511 15.65 28.25 -3.37
CA ARG A 511 14.80 28.54 -2.22
C ARG A 511 13.60 29.35 -2.69
N PHE A 512 12.49 29.26 -1.97
CA PHE A 512 11.32 30.09 -2.20
C PHE A 512 10.90 30.81 -0.91
N ALA A 513 10.31 31.99 -1.08
CA ALA A 513 9.63 32.73 -0.03
C ALA A 513 8.40 33.40 -0.64
N ALA A 514 7.22 32.89 -0.31
CA ALA A 514 5.95 33.30 -0.90
C ALA A 514 4.97 33.74 0.18
N ASN A 515 4.15 34.74 -0.13
CA ASN A 515 3.07 35.24 0.74
C ASN A 515 1.76 35.49 -0.01
N THR A 516 1.69 35.08 -1.29
CA THR A 516 0.49 35.15 -2.12
C THR A 516 0.32 33.81 -2.85
N SER A 517 -0.93 33.33 -3.00
CA SER A 517 -1.21 32.13 -3.80
C SER A 517 -1.05 32.42 -5.30
N MET A 518 -0.60 31.43 -6.07
CA MET A 518 -0.60 31.51 -7.53
C MET A 518 -2.04 31.55 -8.05
N THR A 519 -2.41 32.62 -8.75
CA THR A 519 -3.76 32.81 -9.33
C THR A 519 -3.66 32.89 -10.85
N ASP A 520 -4.45 32.10 -11.57
CA ASP A 520 -4.41 31.99 -13.05
C ASP A 520 -2.99 31.80 -13.62
N ARG A 521 -2.15 31.11 -12.85
CA ARG A 521 -0.74 30.88 -13.15
C ARG A 521 -0.36 29.44 -12.83
N ALA A 522 0.48 28.84 -13.66
CA ALA A 522 1.11 27.55 -13.40
C ALA A 522 2.61 27.64 -13.66
N PHE A 523 3.37 26.79 -13.00
CA PHE A 523 4.81 26.65 -13.14
C PHE A 523 5.16 25.24 -13.60
N THR A 524 6.14 25.11 -14.47
CA THR A 524 6.75 23.82 -14.80
C THR A 524 8.24 23.98 -15.07
N SER A 525 9.04 22.95 -14.75
CA SER A 525 10.44 22.90 -15.16
C SER A 525 10.63 21.90 -16.29
N ALA A 526 11.13 22.39 -17.42
CA ALA A 526 11.62 21.56 -18.52
C ALA A 526 13.08 21.13 -18.31
N ASP A 527 13.78 21.67 -17.30
CA ASP A 527 15.19 21.38 -17.05
C ASP A 527 15.38 20.12 -16.20
N GLY A 528 14.52 19.89 -15.22
CA GLY A 528 14.73 18.86 -14.20
C GLY A 528 13.51 18.49 -13.38
N GLU A 529 13.66 17.40 -12.63
CA GLU A 529 12.71 16.97 -11.60
C GLU A 529 12.93 17.78 -10.31
N LEU A 530 11.86 18.19 -9.66
CA LEU A 530 11.89 19.09 -8.50
C LEU A 530 11.57 18.31 -7.22
N LEU A 531 12.49 18.32 -6.27
CA LEU A 531 12.23 17.87 -4.90
C LEU A 531 12.01 19.10 -4.01
N ILE A 532 10.78 19.33 -3.58
CA ILE A 532 10.34 20.48 -2.79
C ILE A 532 10.31 20.09 -1.31
N VAL A 533 10.99 20.87 -0.48
CA VAL A 533 11.06 20.70 0.98
C VAL A 533 10.49 21.97 1.64
N PRO A 534 9.22 21.97 2.11
CA PRO A 534 8.67 23.06 2.92
C PRO A 534 9.40 23.14 4.27
N GLU A 535 9.97 24.30 4.56
CA GLU A 535 10.63 24.58 5.84
C GLU A 535 9.70 25.27 6.83
N LEU A 536 8.77 26.10 6.33
CA LEU A 536 7.76 26.81 7.11
C LEU A 536 6.53 27.09 6.23
N GLY A 537 5.34 27.06 6.83
CA GLY A 537 4.08 27.40 6.17
C GLY A 537 3.51 26.25 5.35
N ALA A 538 2.24 25.90 5.62
CA ALA A 538 1.52 24.90 4.86
C ALA A 538 0.99 25.48 3.53
N MET A 539 0.94 24.63 2.51
CA MET A 539 0.48 24.96 1.16
C MET A 539 -0.23 23.77 0.52
N THR A 540 -1.03 24.00 -0.52
CA THR A 540 -1.57 22.96 -1.39
C THR A 540 -0.83 23.02 -2.73
N ILE A 541 -0.37 21.86 -3.19
CA ILE A 541 0.26 21.72 -4.51
C ILE A 541 -0.77 21.11 -5.46
N HIS A 542 -1.29 21.93 -6.36
CA HIS A 542 -2.12 21.47 -7.47
C HIS A 542 -1.23 21.02 -8.62
N THR A 543 -1.45 19.83 -9.15
CA THR A 543 -0.71 19.27 -10.29
C THR A 543 -1.67 18.88 -11.39
N GLU A 544 -1.17 18.61 -12.59
CA GLU A 544 -2.00 18.06 -13.68
C GLU A 544 -2.69 16.75 -13.29
N MET A 545 -2.13 15.96 -12.38
CA MET A 545 -2.64 14.63 -12.02
C MET A 545 -3.54 14.64 -10.77
N GLY A 546 -3.78 15.82 -10.20
CA GLY A 546 -4.50 16.02 -8.94
C GLY A 546 -3.73 16.88 -7.95
N SER A 547 -4.25 17.03 -6.74
CA SER A 547 -3.66 17.88 -5.70
C SER A 547 -3.31 17.10 -4.43
N PHE A 548 -2.42 17.68 -3.63
CA PHE A 548 -2.23 17.27 -2.24
C PHE A 548 -1.82 18.45 -1.37
N SER A 549 -2.25 18.39 -0.11
CA SER A 549 -1.79 19.27 0.95
C SER A 549 -0.34 18.96 1.34
N LEU A 550 0.48 19.99 1.53
CA LEU A 550 1.91 19.90 1.83
C LEU A 550 2.29 20.82 3.01
N SER A 551 2.72 20.23 4.11
CA SER A 551 3.10 20.91 5.35
C SER A 551 4.58 20.68 5.69
N PRO A 552 5.22 21.56 6.49
CA PRO A 552 6.53 21.29 7.06
C PRO A 552 6.56 19.94 7.80
N GLY A 553 7.50 19.07 7.42
CA GLY A 553 7.55 17.67 7.85
C GLY A 553 7.14 16.69 6.74
N GLU A 554 6.68 17.20 5.61
CA GLU A 554 6.45 16.46 4.38
C GLU A 554 7.38 16.96 3.28
N ILE A 555 7.60 16.16 2.25
CA ILE A 555 8.30 16.55 1.02
C ILE A 555 7.44 16.22 -0.20
N CYS A 556 7.71 16.90 -1.31
CA CYS A 556 7.01 16.68 -2.56
C CYS A 556 8.02 16.49 -3.71
N LEU A 557 7.77 15.50 -4.56
CA LEU A 557 8.53 15.23 -5.78
C LEU A 557 7.64 15.57 -6.99
N ILE A 558 8.07 16.50 -7.82
CA ILE A 558 7.38 16.91 -9.05
C ILE A 558 8.23 16.51 -10.25
N PRO A 559 7.77 15.56 -11.08
CA PRO A 559 8.49 15.17 -12.27
C PRO A 559 8.69 16.31 -13.25
N ARG A 560 9.80 16.25 -14.00
CA ARG A 560 10.11 17.20 -15.07
C ARG A 560 8.94 17.32 -16.05
N GLY A 561 8.54 18.55 -16.36
CA GLY A 561 7.48 18.86 -17.33
C GLY A 561 6.06 18.84 -16.77
N ILE A 562 5.84 18.35 -15.54
CA ILE A 562 4.52 18.45 -14.90
C ILE A 562 4.26 19.90 -14.49
N ARG A 563 3.06 20.40 -14.76
CA ARG A 563 2.62 21.74 -14.35
C ARG A 563 2.11 21.70 -12.93
N ILE A 564 2.46 22.73 -12.15
CA ILE A 564 2.00 22.91 -10.76
C ILE A 564 1.45 24.31 -10.53
N ARG A 565 0.54 24.43 -9.56
CA ARG A 565 0.09 25.69 -8.98
C ARG A 565 0.15 25.55 -7.45
N VAL A 566 0.74 26.54 -6.79
CA VAL A 566 0.90 26.56 -5.35
C VAL A 566 -0.12 27.52 -4.74
N GLU A 567 -0.93 26.99 -3.84
CA GLU A 567 -1.89 27.74 -3.03
C GLU A 567 -1.39 27.77 -1.58
N LEU A 568 -1.31 28.95 -0.97
CA LEU A 568 -0.84 29.08 0.40
C LEU A 568 -2.00 28.92 1.38
N ILE A 569 -1.83 28.05 2.37
CA ILE A 569 -2.75 27.90 3.51
C ILE A 569 -2.30 28.84 4.65
N ALA A 570 -0.98 28.97 4.82
CA ALA A 570 -0.37 29.91 5.76
C ALA A 570 -0.18 31.31 5.16
N ALA A 571 0.01 32.32 6.00
CA ALA A 571 0.26 33.71 5.57
C ALA A 571 1.55 33.86 4.74
N ALA A 572 2.53 32.98 4.96
CA ALA A 572 3.73 32.87 4.15
C ALA A 572 4.25 31.44 4.19
N ALA A 573 4.97 31.05 3.14
CA ALA A 573 5.66 29.77 3.05
C ALA A 573 7.11 29.95 2.58
N PHE A 574 7.99 29.15 3.17
CA PHE A 574 9.42 29.11 2.86
C PHE A 574 9.86 27.68 2.66
N GLY A 575 10.87 27.50 1.82
CA GLY A 575 11.48 26.19 1.66
C GLY A 575 12.60 26.16 0.64
N SER A 576 13.08 24.95 0.39
CA SER A 576 14.15 24.69 -0.56
C SER A 576 13.69 23.70 -1.63
N ILE A 577 14.29 23.79 -2.80
CA ILE A 577 14.05 22.90 -3.92
C ILE A 577 15.38 22.33 -4.39
N PHE A 578 15.48 21.01 -4.45
CA PHE A 578 16.60 20.32 -5.08
C PHE A 578 16.16 19.88 -6.47
N GLU A 579 16.61 20.62 -7.48
CA GLU A 579 16.30 20.34 -8.89
C GLU A 579 17.41 19.49 -9.50
N ILE A 580 17.04 18.35 -10.09
CA ILE A 580 17.98 17.41 -10.70
C ILE A 580 17.82 17.39 -12.21
N PHE A 581 18.92 17.56 -12.94
CA PHE A 581 18.94 17.63 -14.39
C PHE A 581 19.24 16.26 -15.01
N GLN A 582 18.51 15.91 -16.08
CA GLN A 582 18.78 14.75 -16.96
C GLN A 582 18.71 13.37 -16.27
N THR A 583 18.25 13.29 -15.03
CA THR A 583 17.95 12.04 -14.31
C THR A 583 16.79 12.26 -13.34
N SER A 584 16.42 11.23 -12.58
CA SER A 584 15.33 11.27 -11.60
C SER A 584 15.78 10.73 -10.24
N PHE A 585 15.05 11.11 -9.20
CA PHE A 585 15.17 10.55 -7.87
C PHE A 585 14.63 9.12 -7.84
N ARG A 586 15.25 8.30 -6.98
CA ARG A 586 14.88 6.92 -6.68
C ARG A 586 15.18 6.60 -5.23
N LEU A 587 14.59 5.51 -4.73
CA LEU A 587 14.96 4.96 -3.43
C LEU A 587 16.43 4.48 -3.47
N PRO A 588 17.17 4.61 -2.35
CA PRO A 588 18.53 4.09 -2.26
C PRO A 588 18.53 2.55 -2.23
N ASP A 589 19.61 1.96 -2.74
CA ASP A 589 19.87 0.54 -2.49
C ASP A 589 20.10 0.34 -0.99
N ARG A 590 19.37 -0.60 -0.40
CA ARG A 590 19.38 -0.85 1.06
C ARG A 590 20.61 -1.64 1.53
N GLY A 591 21.35 -2.27 0.61
CA GLY A 591 22.55 -3.04 0.94
C GLY A 591 22.30 -4.08 2.06
N PRO A 592 23.13 -4.14 3.10
CA PRO A 592 22.96 -5.07 4.22
C PRO A 592 21.65 -4.93 5.01
N MET A 593 20.92 -3.80 4.90
CA MET A 593 19.62 -3.63 5.57
C MET A 593 18.54 -4.56 4.98
N GLY A 594 18.78 -5.12 3.79
CA GLY A 594 17.88 -6.09 3.17
C GLY A 594 16.70 -5.43 2.49
N SER A 595 15.51 -6.01 2.65
CA SER A 595 14.32 -5.63 1.88
C SER A 595 13.48 -4.53 2.53
N ASN A 596 13.78 -4.06 3.75
CA ASN A 596 12.95 -3.10 4.48
C ASN A 596 13.82 -2.07 5.24
N GLY A 597 13.22 -0.95 5.63
CA GLY A 597 13.89 0.16 6.34
C GLY A 597 14.08 1.40 5.47
N LEU A 598 14.50 2.50 6.10
CA LEU A 598 14.57 3.84 5.50
C LEU A 598 13.19 4.34 5.04
N ALA A 599 13.10 4.92 3.85
CA ALA A 599 11.84 5.22 3.20
C ALA A 599 11.29 3.96 2.53
N ASP A 600 10.14 3.51 3.02
CA ASP A 600 9.35 2.43 2.42
C ASP A 600 8.50 2.98 1.27
N GLU A 601 8.54 2.30 0.13
CA GLU A 601 7.81 2.64 -1.08
C GLU A 601 6.30 2.86 -0.85
N ARG A 602 5.69 2.15 0.11
CA ARG A 602 4.24 2.24 0.40
C ARG A 602 3.80 3.58 1.02
N HIS A 603 4.74 4.35 1.55
CA HIS A 603 4.47 5.62 2.21
C HIS A 603 4.55 6.83 1.25
N PHE A 604 4.90 6.60 -0.01
CA PHE A 604 4.83 7.64 -1.04
C PHE A 604 3.41 7.69 -1.60
N GLU A 605 2.79 8.86 -1.48
CA GLU A 605 1.41 9.12 -1.86
C GLU A 605 1.38 9.87 -3.20
N ALA A 606 0.72 9.29 -4.20
CA ALA A 606 0.41 9.94 -5.46
C ALA A 606 -1.02 10.53 -5.43
N PRO A 607 -1.27 11.66 -6.11
CA PRO A 607 -2.59 12.28 -6.13
C PRO A 607 -3.60 11.39 -6.85
N VAL A 608 -4.87 11.45 -6.46
CA VAL A 608 -5.95 10.97 -7.34
C VAL A 608 -6.32 12.05 -8.36
N ALA A 609 -6.76 11.63 -9.53
CA ALA A 609 -7.20 12.51 -10.61
C ALA A 609 -8.23 13.52 -10.11
N GLN A 610 -7.95 14.79 -10.40
CA GLN A 610 -8.82 15.93 -10.13
C GLN A 610 -8.65 16.89 -11.30
N PHE A 611 -9.76 17.49 -11.75
CA PHE A 611 -9.75 18.42 -12.87
C PHE A 611 -10.59 19.66 -12.58
N GLU A 612 -10.28 20.75 -13.27
CA GLU A 612 -11.13 21.93 -13.41
C GLU A 612 -11.34 22.25 -14.89
N ASP A 613 -12.60 22.37 -15.32
CA ASP A 613 -12.93 22.92 -16.65
C ASP A 613 -13.15 24.44 -16.54
N ARG A 614 -12.07 25.16 -16.22
CA ARG A 614 -12.14 26.61 -16.02
C ARG A 614 -11.66 27.36 -17.24
N VAL A 615 -12.56 28.09 -17.89
CA VAL A 615 -12.20 29.10 -18.90
C VAL A 615 -11.63 30.31 -18.18
N CYS A 616 -10.45 30.75 -18.61
CA CYS A 616 -9.79 31.94 -18.09
C CYS A 616 -9.20 32.70 -19.26
N PRO A 617 -9.60 33.97 -19.53
CA PRO A 617 -9.15 34.70 -20.72
C PRO A 617 -7.63 34.74 -20.89
N ARG A 618 -6.88 34.69 -19.79
CA ARG A 618 -5.42 34.73 -19.80
C ARG A 618 -4.83 33.93 -18.63
N TYR A 619 -4.75 32.61 -18.79
CA TYR A 619 -4.02 31.74 -17.88
C TYR A 619 -2.52 31.73 -18.24
N GLN A 620 -1.63 32.07 -17.32
CA GLN A 620 -0.19 32.16 -17.53
C GLN A 620 0.50 30.82 -17.23
N ILE A 621 1.22 30.26 -18.19
CA ILE A 621 2.08 29.07 -18.01
C ILE A 621 3.53 29.54 -17.98
N VAL A 622 4.14 29.53 -16.80
CA VAL A 622 5.57 29.83 -16.61
C VAL A 622 6.37 28.53 -16.75
N THR A 623 7.24 28.48 -17.75
CA THR A 623 8.13 27.35 -18.01
C THR A 623 9.57 27.75 -17.72
N LYS A 624 10.24 27.01 -16.84
CA LYS A 624 11.68 27.09 -16.67
C LYS A 624 12.37 26.24 -17.74
N TYR A 625 13.20 26.87 -18.57
CA TYR A 625 13.97 26.21 -19.62
C TYR A 625 15.33 26.87 -19.76
N GLY A 626 16.40 26.08 -19.81
CA GLY A 626 17.77 26.62 -19.84
C GLY A 626 18.13 27.41 -18.57
N GLY A 627 17.42 27.21 -17.46
CA GLY A 627 17.52 28.00 -16.22
C GLY A 627 16.97 29.42 -16.32
N GLN A 628 16.26 29.74 -17.40
CA GLN A 628 15.53 30.98 -17.57
C GLN A 628 14.04 30.71 -17.44
N LEU A 629 13.25 31.73 -17.11
CA LEU A 629 11.80 31.64 -17.10
C LEU A 629 11.24 32.20 -18.40
N PHE A 630 10.27 31.48 -18.95
CA PHE A 630 9.46 31.91 -20.08
C PHE A 630 8.00 31.83 -19.69
N GLU A 631 7.18 32.74 -20.19
CA GLU A 631 5.74 32.71 -20.06
C GLU A 631 5.08 32.44 -21.42
N SER A 632 4.00 31.69 -21.40
CA SER A 632 3.01 31.65 -22.48
C SER A 632 1.62 31.78 -21.85
N THR A 633 0.61 32.15 -22.63
CA THR A 633 -0.76 32.29 -22.11
C THR A 633 -1.73 31.40 -22.86
N GLN A 634 -2.79 30.94 -22.19
CA GLN A 634 -3.88 30.17 -22.78
C GLN A 634 -5.24 30.57 -22.20
N ALA A 635 -6.33 30.21 -22.88
CA ALA A 635 -7.68 30.64 -22.52
C ALA A 635 -8.41 29.73 -21.49
N HIS A 636 -7.69 28.84 -20.81
CA HIS A 636 -8.25 27.84 -19.90
C HIS A 636 -7.21 27.38 -18.87
N SER A 637 -7.65 26.77 -17.77
CA SER A 637 -6.75 26.12 -16.81
C SER A 637 -6.06 24.90 -17.43
N PRO A 638 -4.76 24.68 -17.16
CA PRO A 638 -4.05 23.46 -17.57
C PRO A 638 -4.33 22.25 -16.67
N PHE A 639 -5.07 22.42 -15.57
CA PHE A 639 -5.39 21.36 -14.60
C PHE A 639 -6.69 20.67 -14.99
N ASP A 640 -6.76 20.17 -16.23
CA ASP A 640 -7.97 19.67 -16.87
C ASP A 640 -7.89 18.17 -17.23
N VAL A 641 -7.05 17.41 -16.51
CA VAL A 641 -6.89 15.96 -16.67
C VAL A 641 -7.95 15.21 -15.87
N VAL A 642 -8.88 14.57 -16.55
CA VAL A 642 -10.00 13.84 -15.95
C VAL A 642 -9.57 12.45 -15.49
N ALA A 643 -8.66 11.81 -16.22
CA ALA A 643 -8.10 10.52 -15.86
C ALA A 643 -6.65 10.40 -16.30
N TRP A 644 -5.87 9.57 -15.63
CA TRP A 644 -4.49 9.28 -16.01
C TRP A 644 -4.07 7.88 -15.56
N HIS A 645 -3.10 7.30 -16.28
CA HIS A 645 -2.40 6.11 -15.82
C HIS A 645 -0.92 6.11 -16.21
N GLY A 646 -0.08 5.46 -15.42
CA GLY A 646 1.34 5.35 -15.69
C GLY A 646 2.20 5.26 -14.44
N ASN A 647 3.51 5.32 -14.63
CA ASN A 647 4.49 5.24 -13.54
C ASN A 647 5.33 6.52 -13.35
N LEU A 648 4.89 7.61 -14.00
CA LEU A 648 5.42 8.96 -13.88
C LEU A 648 4.34 9.84 -13.25
N CYS A 649 4.47 10.13 -11.96
CA CYS A 649 3.52 11.01 -11.28
C CYS A 649 4.21 11.80 -10.15
N PRO A 650 3.60 12.90 -9.70
CA PRO A 650 3.97 13.54 -8.44
C PRO A 650 3.85 12.58 -7.26
N TYR A 651 4.70 12.78 -6.25
CA TYR A 651 4.59 12.07 -4.98
C TYR A 651 4.75 13.03 -3.80
N LYS A 652 3.99 12.78 -2.74
CA LYS A 652 4.23 13.33 -1.40
C LYS A 652 4.77 12.24 -0.48
N TYR A 653 5.61 12.62 0.50
CA TYR A 653 6.08 11.72 1.54
C TYR A 653 6.18 12.45 2.88
N ALA A 654 5.59 11.87 3.93
CA ALA A 654 5.70 12.38 5.30
C ALA A 654 6.98 11.84 5.97
N LEU A 655 7.83 12.74 6.48
CA LEU A 655 9.12 12.36 7.08
C LEU A 655 8.98 11.50 8.34
N ASP A 656 7.83 11.57 9.02
CA ASP A 656 7.53 10.73 10.18
C ASP A 656 7.37 9.24 9.82
N ASN A 657 7.16 8.92 8.54
CA ASN A 657 7.12 7.54 8.05
C ASN A 657 8.52 6.97 7.74
N PHE A 658 9.58 7.78 7.85
CA PHE A 658 10.95 7.31 7.67
C PHE A 658 11.35 6.38 8.81
N CYS A 659 11.87 5.20 8.47
CA CYS A 659 12.37 4.22 9.44
C CYS A 659 13.89 4.39 9.60
N PRO A 660 14.37 5.19 10.57
CA PRO A 660 15.79 5.42 10.75
C PRO A 660 16.51 4.15 11.19
N VAL A 661 17.67 3.91 10.60
CA VAL A 661 18.64 2.90 11.02
C VAL A 661 19.85 3.63 11.59
N SER A 662 20.40 3.13 12.71
CA SER A 662 21.57 3.70 13.37
C SER A 662 22.38 2.59 14.03
N ASN A 663 23.56 2.93 14.56
CA ASN A 663 24.33 2.04 15.40
C ASN A 663 23.58 1.74 16.71
N VAL A 664 23.69 0.49 17.18
CA VAL A 664 23.06 0.02 18.43
C VAL A 664 24.08 -0.33 19.51
N SER A 665 25.36 -0.03 19.29
CA SER A 665 26.45 -0.38 20.21
C SER A 665 27.39 0.80 20.44
N PHE A 666 28.22 1.17 19.46
CA PHE A 666 29.17 2.27 19.55
C PHE A 666 29.29 3.00 18.21
N ASP A 667 30.03 4.12 18.21
CA ASP A 667 30.30 5.02 17.09
C ASP A 667 29.09 5.76 16.51
N HIS A 668 29.38 6.87 15.83
CA HIS A 668 28.39 7.64 15.08
C HIS A 668 28.38 7.16 13.62
N PRO A 669 27.25 6.66 13.08
CA PRO A 669 27.20 6.16 11.70
C PRO A 669 27.32 7.29 10.68
N ASP A 670 27.82 6.97 9.49
CA ASP A 670 27.85 7.91 8.38
C ASP A 670 26.43 8.39 8.02
N PRO A 671 26.22 9.68 7.69
CA PRO A 671 24.90 10.24 7.46
C PRO A 671 24.17 9.63 6.26
N SER A 672 24.89 8.95 5.36
CA SER A 672 24.30 8.22 4.23
C SER A 672 23.30 7.15 4.66
N ILE A 673 23.40 6.62 5.89
CA ILE A 673 22.41 5.71 6.47
C ILE A 673 21.01 6.33 6.59
N TYR A 674 20.90 7.66 6.51
CA TYR A 674 19.64 8.39 6.54
C TYR A 674 19.20 8.92 5.17
N THR A 675 19.69 8.32 4.07
CA THR A 675 19.26 8.68 2.72
C THR A 675 17.78 8.33 2.50
N LEU A 676 16.99 9.32 2.10
CA LEU A 676 15.58 9.16 1.75
C LEU A 676 15.40 8.93 0.25
N LEU A 677 16.04 9.76 -0.58
CA LEU A 677 16.03 9.63 -2.04
C LEU A 677 17.44 9.92 -2.58
N THR A 678 17.82 9.23 -3.64
CA THR A 678 19.10 9.43 -4.35
C THR A 678 18.87 9.58 -5.85
N CYS A 679 19.77 10.28 -6.53
CA CYS A 679 19.81 10.36 -7.99
C CYS A 679 21.22 10.03 -8.50
N ARG A 680 21.29 9.33 -9.62
CA ARG A 680 22.56 8.90 -10.23
C ARG A 680 22.50 9.06 -11.75
N ARG A 681 23.68 9.06 -12.38
CA ARG A 681 23.84 8.93 -13.82
C ARG A 681 23.50 7.52 -14.28
N LEU A 682 23.33 7.36 -15.60
CA LEU A 682 23.09 6.06 -16.23
C LEU A 682 24.23 5.05 -15.96
N ASP A 683 25.46 5.52 -15.81
CA ASP A 683 26.63 4.69 -15.46
C ASP A 683 26.71 4.32 -13.96
N GLY A 684 25.73 4.73 -13.16
CA GLY A 684 25.68 4.46 -11.71
C GLY A 684 26.36 5.51 -10.83
N THR A 685 27.05 6.51 -11.41
CA THR A 685 27.71 7.58 -10.65
C THR A 685 26.68 8.42 -9.89
N ALA A 686 26.81 8.49 -8.57
CA ALA A 686 25.93 9.32 -7.74
C ALA A 686 26.03 10.80 -8.16
N ILE A 687 24.89 11.48 -8.28
CA ILE A 687 24.84 12.94 -8.49
C ILE A 687 24.55 13.61 -7.16
N GLY A 688 23.47 13.19 -6.50
CA GLY A 688 23.13 13.69 -5.19
C GLY A 688 22.07 12.87 -4.46
N ALA A 689 21.79 13.27 -3.23
CA ALA A 689 20.85 12.61 -2.34
C ALA A 689 20.15 13.63 -1.44
N LEU A 690 18.89 13.33 -1.09
CA LEU A 690 18.23 13.88 0.07
C LEU A 690 18.49 12.95 1.26
N VAL A 691 19.20 13.46 2.25
CA VAL A 691 19.41 12.85 3.56
C VAL A 691 18.53 13.60 4.57
N VAL A 692 17.85 12.88 5.45
CA VAL A 692 16.98 13.46 6.48
C VAL A 692 17.42 13.01 7.86
N PHE A 693 17.35 13.87 8.87
CA PHE A 693 17.73 13.52 10.24
C PHE A 693 16.48 13.51 11.11
N PRO A 694 15.68 12.42 11.06
CA PRO A 694 14.41 12.34 11.77
C PRO A 694 14.63 12.16 13.27
N THR A 695 13.51 12.16 14.01
CA THR A 695 13.54 11.72 15.40
C THR A 695 14.00 10.27 15.47
N ARG A 696 15.01 9.98 16.30
CA ARG A 696 15.56 8.63 16.47
C ARG A 696 15.99 8.37 17.92
N ARG A 697 16.17 7.09 18.24
CA ARG A 697 16.83 6.67 19.48
C ARG A 697 18.32 6.59 19.27
N GLU A 698 19.07 7.15 20.21
CA GLU A 698 20.52 7.06 20.26
C GLU A 698 20.94 6.27 21.50
N ASN A 699 21.57 5.11 21.25
CA ASN A 699 21.90 4.09 22.26
C ASN A 699 23.41 3.80 22.32
N THR A 700 24.24 4.53 21.57
CA THR A 700 25.66 4.21 21.47
C THR A 700 26.39 4.55 22.77
N GLU A 701 27.17 3.62 23.29
CA GLU A 701 27.95 3.78 24.53
C GLU A 701 29.37 4.23 24.22
N HIS A 702 30.00 4.92 25.18
CA HIS A 702 31.40 5.39 25.08
C HIS A 702 31.69 6.17 23.78
N THR A 703 30.67 6.85 23.25
CA THR A 703 30.68 7.45 21.92
C THR A 703 30.40 8.94 21.99
N LEU A 704 31.21 9.74 21.31
CA LEU A 704 30.87 11.14 21.04
C LEU A 704 29.73 11.18 20.01
N ARG A 705 28.48 11.30 20.51
CA ARG A 705 27.25 11.24 19.68
C ARG A 705 27.05 12.43 18.72
N LEU A 706 27.89 13.46 18.79
CA LEU A 706 27.89 14.56 17.81
C LEU A 706 28.40 14.05 16.45
N PRO A 707 27.98 14.65 15.33
CA PRO A 707 28.66 14.43 14.06
C PRO A 707 30.16 14.66 14.23
N TYR A 708 30.97 13.76 13.67
CA TYR A 708 32.42 13.87 13.74
C TYR A 708 32.94 15.10 12.95
N PHE A 709 34.14 15.57 13.28
CA PHE A 709 34.83 16.54 12.43
C PHE A 709 35.09 15.92 11.06
N HIS A 710 34.76 16.63 10.00
CA HIS A 710 34.63 16.03 8.69
C HIS A 710 35.17 16.92 7.56
N ARG A 711 35.71 16.26 6.53
CA ARG A 711 36.08 16.82 5.23
C ARG A 711 35.60 15.82 4.19
N ASN A 712 34.59 16.19 3.42
CA ASN A 712 33.90 15.29 2.50
C ASN A 712 34.28 15.59 1.05
N ALA A 713 34.37 14.57 0.19
CA ALA A 713 34.46 14.81 -1.26
C ALA A 713 33.16 15.43 -1.81
N ALA A 714 32.03 15.16 -1.15
CA ALA A 714 30.74 15.74 -1.51
C ALA A 714 30.56 17.18 -1.00
N THR A 715 29.70 17.92 -1.69
CA THR A 715 29.12 19.17 -1.20
C THR A 715 27.90 18.85 -0.34
N GLU A 716 27.78 19.51 0.81
CA GLU A 716 26.67 19.35 1.74
C GLU A 716 25.90 20.67 1.91
N TYR A 717 24.70 20.77 1.33
CA TYR A 717 23.77 21.87 1.58
C TYR A 717 22.74 21.41 2.61
N ASN A 718 22.70 22.07 3.76
CA ASN A 718 21.89 21.68 4.89
C ASN A 718 20.78 22.70 5.16
N GLY A 719 19.63 22.22 5.59
CA GLY A 719 18.49 23.05 5.99
C GLY A 719 17.77 22.51 7.22
N ILE A 720 16.80 23.30 7.69
CA ILE A 720 16.02 23.01 8.90
C ILE A 720 14.55 23.18 8.56
N ILE A 721 13.78 22.11 8.75
CA ILE A 721 12.32 22.12 8.69
C ILE A 721 11.82 22.47 10.08
N LEU A 722 10.93 23.45 10.19
CA LEU A 722 10.33 23.88 11.46
C LEU A 722 8.93 23.29 11.58
N ARG A 723 8.66 22.59 12.69
CA ARG A 723 7.33 22.08 13.01
C ARG A 723 6.56 23.13 13.82
N ALA A 724 5.23 23.02 13.86
CA ALA A 724 4.34 24.05 14.41
C ALA A 724 4.76 24.54 15.82
N GLY A 725 4.78 25.88 16.01
CA GLY A 725 5.07 26.52 17.30
C GLY A 725 6.53 26.95 17.52
N GLN A 726 7.36 27.06 16.48
CA GLN A 726 8.74 27.55 16.56
C GLN A 726 8.98 28.81 15.72
N ASP A 727 9.70 29.78 16.28
CA ASP A 727 10.09 31.04 15.65
C ASP A 727 11.58 31.09 15.22
N THR A 728 12.29 29.96 15.28
CA THR A 728 13.71 29.93 14.89
C THR A 728 13.85 29.89 13.37
N ALA A 729 14.54 30.87 12.78
CA ALA A 729 14.68 30.97 11.33
C ALA A 729 15.31 29.70 10.69
N ALA A 730 14.64 29.14 9.67
CA ALA A 730 15.14 28.10 8.77
C ALA A 730 16.34 28.61 7.95
N ALA A 731 17.51 28.57 8.57
CA ALA A 731 18.71 29.20 8.08
C ALA A 731 19.68 28.14 7.53
N PRO A 732 19.69 27.92 6.20
CA PRO A 732 20.49 26.87 5.59
C PRO A 732 21.97 27.24 5.58
N TRP A 733 22.82 26.22 5.50
CA TRP A 733 24.26 26.40 5.37
C TRP A 733 24.83 25.43 4.35
N LEU A 734 25.99 25.80 3.82
CA LEU A 734 26.71 25.04 2.81
C LEU A 734 28.12 24.72 3.33
N SER A 735 28.48 23.44 3.23
CA SER A 735 29.85 22.96 3.33
C SER A 735 30.30 22.52 1.93
N PRO A 736 31.13 23.32 1.24
CA PRO A 736 31.70 22.92 -0.04
C PRO A 736 32.58 21.67 0.09
N ALA A 737 32.79 20.99 -1.03
CA ALA A 737 33.67 19.82 -1.09
C ALA A 737 35.06 20.11 -0.47
N MET A 738 35.52 19.17 0.35
CA MET A 738 36.77 19.13 1.11
C MET A 738 36.95 20.23 2.17
N THR A 739 35.96 21.11 2.33
CA THR A 739 35.99 22.14 3.37
C THR A 739 35.72 21.52 4.74
N ALA A 740 36.64 21.74 5.67
CA ALA A 740 36.54 21.20 7.02
C ALA A 740 35.34 21.79 7.79
N HIS A 741 34.55 20.92 8.40
CA HIS A 741 33.40 21.26 9.21
C HIS A 741 33.20 20.24 10.34
N GLY A 742 32.21 20.45 11.20
CA GLY A 742 31.97 19.60 12.38
C GLY A 742 31.08 20.32 13.41
N PRO A 743 31.07 19.91 14.68
CA PRO A 743 30.34 20.59 15.75
C PRO A 743 30.94 21.96 16.08
N SER A 744 30.22 22.80 16.84
CA SER A 744 30.79 24.04 17.38
C SER A 744 31.70 23.72 18.59
N PRO A 745 32.65 24.61 18.94
CA PRO A 745 33.46 24.46 20.16
C PRO A 745 32.62 24.31 21.43
N GLU A 746 31.51 25.04 21.50
CA GLU A 746 30.58 25.00 22.63
C GLU A 746 29.88 23.64 22.73
N SER A 747 29.27 23.15 21.64
CA SER A 747 28.61 21.83 21.64
C SER A 747 29.61 20.71 21.90
N TYR A 748 30.81 20.80 21.35
CA TYR A 748 31.88 19.83 21.58
C TYR A 748 32.30 19.81 23.06
N ALA A 749 32.59 20.97 23.65
CA ALA A 749 32.99 21.09 25.06
C ALA A 749 31.89 20.58 26.01
N GLN A 750 30.62 20.86 25.69
CA GLN A 750 29.48 20.34 26.44
C GLN A 750 29.38 18.81 26.39
N ALA A 751 29.60 18.22 25.20
CA ALA A 751 29.47 16.78 25.01
C ALA A 751 30.55 16.00 25.77
N ILE A 752 31.82 16.42 25.67
CA ILE A 752 32.93 15.74 26.36
C ILE A 752 33.02 16.05 27.86
N GLY A 753 32.33 17.10 28.33
CA GLY A 753 32.24 17.43 29.75
C GLY A 753 31.11 16.72 30.49
N ALA A 754 30.29 15.93 29.79
CA ALA A 754 29.25 15.11 30.40
C ALA A 754 29.85 13.87 31.07
N THR A 755 29.23 13.39 32.16
CA THR A 755 29.59 12.11 32.78
C THR A 755 29.22 10.95 31.86
N ASP A 756 29.91 9.81 31.97
CA ASP A 756 29.62 8.60 31.18
C ASP A 756 28.16 8.17 31.34
N GLU A 757 27.65 8.11 32.58
CA GLU A 757 26.23 7.82 32.85
C GLU A 757 25.28 8.72 32.06
N LYS A 758 25.57 10.03 32.00
CA LYS A 758 24.75 11.00 31.28
C LYS A 758 24.96 10.90 29.76
N SER A 759 26.17 10.58 29.31
CA SER A 759 26.51 10.45 27.89
C SER A 759 25.83 9.22 27.29
N ASP A 760 25.95 8.09 27.98
CA ASP A 760 25.57 6.76 27.51
C ASP A 760 24.08 6.45 27.73
N ALA A 761 23.40 7.18 28.62
CA ALA A 761 21.95 7.09 28.77
C ALA A 761 21.23 7.18 27.42
N THR A 762 20.31 6.25 27.17
CA THR A 762 19.44 6.25 25.98
C THR A 762 18.72 7.58 25.85
N LYS A 763 18.87 8.22 24.69
CA LYS A 763 18.21 9.50 24.40
C LYS A 763 17.38 9.37 23.14
N ASN A 764 16.17 9.90 23.19
CA ASN A 764 15.49 10.26 21.96
C ASN A 764 16.18 11.53 21.45
N ILE A 765 16.91 11.42 20.35
CA ILE A 765 17.28 12.58 19.54
C ILE A 765 15.99 12.97 18.83
N SER A 766 15.13 13.65 19.56
CA SER A 766 13.91 14.21 19.03
C SER A 766 14.14 15.66 18.72
N SER A 767 13.68 16.05 17.55
CA SER A 767 13.26 17.41 17.33
C SER A 767 11.77 17.36 17.05
N GLN A 768 10.96 17.17 18.09
CA GLN A 768 9.50 17.35 17.97
C GLN A 768 9.15 18.70 17.32
N SER A 769 10.07 19.66 17.43
CA SER A 769 9.99 21.02 16.92
C SER A 769 10.74 21.30 15.60
N GLN A 770 11.67 20.45 15.15
CA GLN A 770 12.47 20.71 13.94
C GLN A 770 12.85 19.40 13.22
N CYS A 771 13.39 19.44 12.00
CA CYS A 771 14.01 18.28 11.36
C CYS A 771 15.12 18.79 10.45
N PHE A 772 16.33 18.27 10.60
CA PHE A 772 17.41 18.63 9.69
C PHE A 772 17.28 17.80 8.41
N TYR A 773 17.71 18.39 7.30
CA TYR A 773 17.88 17.68 6.05
C TYR A 773 19.13 18.18 5.33
N GLN A 774 19.66 17.35 4.45
CA GLN A 774 20.83 17.66 3.65
C GLN A 774 20.58 17.26 2.20
N PHE A 775 20.82 18.20 1.29
CA PHE A 775 21.10 17.90 -0.11
C PHE A 775 22.61 17.68 -0.24
N GLU A 776 22.99 16.42 -0.39
CA GLU A 776 24.38 16.03 -0.64
C GLU A 776 24.59 15.84 -2.13
N SER A 777 25.74 16.29 -2.65
CA SER A 777 26.10 16.08 -4.06
C SER A 777 27.58 15.76 -4.23
N SER A 778 27.88 14.77 -5.06
CA SER A 778 29.25 14.43 -5.48
C SER A 778 29.87 15.50 -6.39
N LEU A 779 29.03 16.34 -7.00
CA LEU A 779 29.45 17.41 -7.89
C LEU A 779 29.64 18.72 -7.10
N PRO A 780 30.67 19.52 -7.43
CA PRO A 780 31.02 20.74 -6.69
C PRO A 780 29.98 21.84 -6.88
N PHE A 781 29.68 22.56 -5.80
CA PHE A 781 28.72 23.65 -5.80
C PHE A 781 29.33 24.99 -6.22
N ALA A 782 28.74 25.61 -7.24
CA ALA A 782 29.02 26.99 -7.60
C ALA A 782 27.84 27.88 -7.17
N GLN A 783 28.12 28.88 -6.33
CA GLN A 783 27.10 29.82 -5.82
C GLN A 783 26.66 30.77 -6.93
N SER A 784 25.37 31.13 -6.96
CA SER A 784 24.87 32.22 -7.81
C SER A 784 25.40 33.58 -7.33
N ASP A 785 25.37 34.58 -8.22
CA ASP A 785 25.71 35.96 -7.82
C ASP A 785 24.77 36.47 -6.72
N TRP A 786 23.50 36.09 -6.76
CA TRP A 786 22.53 36.41 -5.70
C TRP A 786 23.01 35.85 -4.35
N ALA A 787 23.29 34.54 -4.26
CA ALA A 787 23.66 33.89 -3.00
C ALA A 787 24.99 34.43 -2.42
N ARG A 788 25.90 34.85 -3.30
CA ARG A 788 27.17 35.49 -2.91
C ARG A 788 26.98 36.87 -2.30
N ARG A 789 26.06 37.66 -2.86
CA ARG A 789 25.84 39.07 -2.49
C ARG A 789 24.66 39.28 -1.56
N ALA A 790 23.96 38.20 -1.19
CA ALA A 790 22.75 38.28 -0.39
C ALA A 790 23.02 38.94 0.96
N GLU A 791 22.23 39.95 1.29
CA GLU A 791 22.32 40.71 2.55
C GLU A 791 22.02 39.84 3.77
N ASN A 792 21.29 38.74 3.58
CA ASN A 792 20.93 37.80 4.62
C ASN A 792 22.03 36.76 4.94
N ARG A 793 23.24 36.88 4.39
CA ARG A 793 24.39 36.03 4.79
C ARG A 793 24.76 36.27 6.26
N ASP A 794 24.99 35.18 6.99
CA ASP A 794 25.39 35.24 8.41
C ASP A 794 26.91 35.48 8.54
N SER A 795 27.29 36.75 8.70
CA SER A 795 28.69 37.17 8.89
C SER A 795 29.33 36.61 10.16
N GLY A 796 28.54 36.16 11.15
CA GLY A 796 29.03 35.54 12.37
C GLY A 796 29.31 34.04 12.23
N TRP A 797 28.91 33.40 11.12
CA TRP A 797 28.93 31.94 10.99
C TRP A 797 30.32 31.33 11.21
N LEU A 798 31.34 31.87 10.55
CA LEU A 798 32.72 31.37 10.68
C LEU A 798 33.28 31.58 12.09
N LYS A 799 32.91 32.68 12.76
CA LYS A 799 33.36 32.95 14.14
C LYS A 799 32.85 31.91 15.13
N ARG A 800 31.66 31.33 14.90
CA ARG A 800 31.11 30.24 15.74
C ARG A 800 31.90 28.93 15.65
N ARG A 801 32.84 28.83 14.72
CA ARG A 801 33.69 27.65 14.52
C ARG A 801 35.10 27.82 15.10
N ALA A 802 35.45 29.01 15.60
CA ALA A 802 36.78 29.31 16.13
C ALA A 802 36.87 29.00 17.63
N GLY A 803 38.09 28.71 18.12
CA GLY A 803 38.35 28.60 19.56
C GLY A 803 38.37 27.17 20.13
N PHE A 804 38.73 26.17 19.32
CA PHE A 804 39.04 24.84 19.86
C PHE A 804 40.37 24.87 20.61
N PRO A 805 40.42 24.57 21.92
CA PRO A 805 41.67 24.47 22.66
C PRO A 805 42.42 23.19 22.28
N ALA A 806 43.76 23.23 22.35
CA ALA A 806 44.56 22.02 22.32
C ALA A 806 44.27 21.18 23.58
N ARG A 807 44.03 19.88 23.39
CA ARG A 807 43.70 18.93 24.47
C ARG A 807 44.67 17.76 24.57
N PHE A 808 45.63 17.66 23.64
CA PHE A 808 46.62 16.60 23.63
C PHE A 808 47.60 16.78 24.79
N ASP A 809 47.67 15.79 25.68
CA ASP A 809 48.72 15.67 26.68
C ASP A 809 49.45 14.34 26.45
N PRO A 810 50.73 14.36 26.00
CA PRO A 810 51.48 13.14 25.76
C PRO A 810 51.75 12.31 27.02
N ASN A 811 51.45 12.82 28.21
CA ASN A 811 51.68 12.14 29.49
C ASN A 811 50.40 11.55 30.12
N ALA A 812 49.24 11.78 29.53
CA ALA A 812 47.94 11.30 30.02
C ALA A 812 47.24 10.48 28.91
N PRO A 813 47.61 9.18 28.75
CA PRO A 813 47.13 8.31 27.68
C PRO A 813 45.64 7.93 27.80
#